data_AF-K3YYI0-F1
#
_entry.id   AF-K3YYI0-F1
#
_cell.length_a   1.000
_cell.length_b   1.000
_cell.length_c   1.000
_cell.angle_alpha   90.00
_cell.angle_beta   90.00
_cell.angle_gamma   90.00
#
_symmetry.space_group_name_H-M   'P 1'
#
loop_
_entity.id
_entity.type
_entity.pdbx_description
1 polymer ?
#
loop_
_entity_poly.entity_id
_entity_poly.type
_entity_poly.pdbx_seq_one_letter_code
_entity_poly.pdbx_strand_id
1 'polypeptide(L)'
;MVIEEGRVFKDLPTLKRWLQAFAVIRKRPYKVLHSYAECRYTVVCDKERCPWRVCARNQNITGKWKITKFVGPHNCADHELTVRHPQLTSTLIVKRLMGILKEQPNMKVRTIIRTVEEIYGGYVITYGKAWRAKQRAWRMIYGDWESGYEQLPVLFNAIKADGRQIFGRAFWCFPQSVEAFRHCRPVFSIDGTFLIGKYRGTLLIAISCDANNMLVPLTFALVEKENNDSWGWFLRLVRIHVVGPGREVGVISDRHQGILHAVQEQIEGYAPLHHRWCTRHLAENLLRKDGVKDNFDLFQVAARQLEDYYFQRKLEQVRIATNAEGRQWLAGLMRDLDKWTRAHDAGGWRYEFQCSNMSESFNKLLLGIRGMPVNAIVEFTFYRLVAWFNERHAKAEALQIAGERWAEKPKRHPSLQMKGLPHMRCNVEHKGGTTSDGEIRESRIHVVVLRDFKCTCGRPRQYHFVCSHLVAAARHRNFDIESMIPHEFSVDTLVQTWSPRFVPFRDPREWPPYDGPKYVADPAYRWNKRGTRKRTRHNMTMDQLSGRTRRGRATPFLADPEQTECGKMAHFHLLDPAYDQTHRGRLIAAGWRPETHSFHLPFGEMTVTLHDCQKMLGLSIWGQAVTGPCVSEGWRARVAAFLGREVEEQGTRTSGVLISWLQEHFSQCPQDADIETVGHYCRVWILHLFACILFPDATGDTASWMWIHCLTDWHQAGLYSWGSAVLCFLYRQLCEACRRTTGSPSVGGCVYLLQLWMWSRLPVGRPEIMPRRPWFPGETPRRQPTWAYIWDQVKVSHTRLDRAYLDYINEIDALTAHSVNWQPYDGDDPLPFPLSFMCGPDDDLYRMVCPLICFYAVEYHLPHRVARQFGMRQIWPPPATSTSVELHK
;
A
#
# COMPACT_ATOMS: atom_id res chain seq x y z
N MET A 1 16.75 -12.12 39.87
CA MET A 1 16.80 -10.83 40.62
C MET A 1 16.18 -11.05 42.00
N VAL A 2 16.92 -10.72 43.06
CA VAL A 2 16.51 -10.82 44.48
C VAL A 2 16.75 -9.46 45.17
N ILE A 3 15.84 -9.06 46.06
CA ILE A 3 15.98 -7.85 46.88
C ILE A 3 16.63 -8.25 48.20
N GLU A 4 17.72 -7.57 48.55
CA GLU A 4 18.49 -7.82 49.77
C GLU A 4 18.77 -6.49 50.46
N GLU A 5 18.65 -6.47 51.78
CA GLU A 5 19.14 -5.37 52.60
C GLU A 5 20.66 -5.26 52.46
N GLY A 6 21.18 -4.04 52.46
CA GLY A 6 22.60 -3.81 52.29
C GLY A 6 23.05 -3.57 50.85
N ARG A 7 22.23 -3.92 49.84
CA ARG A 7 22.58 -3.76 48.43
C ARG A 7 22.80 -2.29 48.06
N VAL A 8 23.92 -2.02 47.38
CA VAL A 8 24.34 -0.66 46.99
C VAL A 8 24.23 -0.45 45.48
N PHE A 9 23.76 0.72 45.08
CA PHE A 9 23.64 1.20 43.71
C PHE A 9 24.45 2.47 43.53
N LYS A 10 25.01 2.68 42.34
CA LYS A 10 25.83 3.87 42.06
C LYS A 10 25.10 5.20 42.23
N ASP A 11 23.81 5.23 41.89
CA ASP A 11 22.98 6.45 41.88
C ASP A 11 21.48 6.09 41.96
N LEU A 12 20.65 7.10 42.26
CA LEU A 12 19.18 6.95 42.34
C LEU A 12 18.54 6.47 41.02
N PRO A 13 18.93 6.98 39.82
CA PRO A 13 18.42 6.47 38.55
C PRO A 13 18.66 4.97 38.33
N THR A 14 19.80 4.44 38.79
CA THR A 14 20.15 3.02 38.67
C THR A 14 19.32 2.18 39.63
N LEU A 15 19.15 2.62 40.88
CA LEU A 15 18.22 2.00 41.82
C LEU A 15 16.78 1.97 41.27
N LYS A 16 16.27 3.11 40.78
CA LYS A 16 14.92 3.22 40.19
C LYS A 16 14.72 2.25 39.01
N ARG A 17 15.68 2.19 38.08
CA ARG A 17 15.63 1.25 36.94
C ARG A 17 15.64 -0.20 37.39
N TRP A 18 16.44 -0.54 38.39
CA TRP A 18 16.52 -1.90 38.92
C TRP A 18 15.21 -2.31 39.60
N LEU A 19 14.61 -1.45 40.44
CA LEU A 19 13.30 -1.70 41.04
C LEU A 19 12.18 -1.80 40.00
N GLN A 20 12.21 -0.97 38.95
CA GLN A 20 11.27 -1.08 37.83
C GLN A 20 11.37 -2.41 37.09
N ALA A 21 12.59 -2.87 36.80
CA ALA A 21 12.82 -4.17 36.17
C ALA A 21 12.33 -5.33 37.07
N PHE A 22 12.59 -5.23 38.37
CA PHE A 22 12.12 -6.21 39.35
C PHE A 22 10.60 -6.33 39.32
N ALA A 23 9.91 -5.19 39.40
CA ALA A 23 8.46 -5.09 39.39
C ALA A 23 7.85 -5.72 38.13
N VAL A 24 8.40 -5.39 36.95
CA VAL A 24 7.91 -5.91 35.66
C VAL A 24 8.13 -7.41 35.53
N ILE A 25 9.32 -7.91 35.87
CA ILE A 25 9.65 -9.35 35.75
C ILE A 25 8.82 -10.19 36.73
N ARG A 26 8.64 -9.69 37.96
CA ARG A 26 7.86 -10.38 38.99
C ARG A 26 6.36 -10.14 38.86
N LYS A 27 5.91 -9.32 37.91
CA LYS A 27 4.50 -8.96 37.70
C LYS A 27 3.88 -8.27 38.93
N ARG A 28 4.68 -7.51 39.68
CA ARG A 28 4.30 -6.84 40.95
C ARG A 28 4.44 -5.31 40.84
N PRO A 29 3.37 -4.56 40.52
CA PRO A 29 3.42 -3.10 40.50
C PRO A 29 3.57 -2.51 41.91
N TYR A 30 4.18 -1.32 41.98
CA TYR A 30 4.41 -0.59 43.23
C TYR A 30 4.00 0.88 43.13
N LYS A 31 3.75 1.52 44.27
CA LYS A 31 3.62 2.98 44.41
C LYS A 31 4.87 3.56 45.07
N VAL A 32 5.18 4.81 44.75
CA VAL A 32 6.28 5.55 45.38
C VAL A 32 5.70 6.31 46.57
N LEU A 33 6.13 5.96 47.78
CA LEU A 33 5.71 6.64 49.01
C LEU A 33 6.57 7.89 49.28
N HIS A 34 7.88 7.76 49.08
CA HIS A 34 8.83 8.87 49.28
C HIS A 34 9.85 8.90 48.14
N SER A 35 10.14 10.09 47.60
CA SER A 35 11.18 10.29 46.60
C SER A 35 11.90 11.62 46.81
N TYR A 36 12.73 11.68 47.84
CA TYR A 36 13.61 12.82 48.12
C TYR A 36 15.00 12.50 47.56
N ALA A 37 15.38 13.17 46.48
CA ALA A 37 16.57 12.85 45.69
C ALA A 37 17.90 12.92 46.47
N GLU A 38 17.91 13.62 47.60
CA GLU A 38 19.10 13.78 48.44
C GLU A 38 19.08 12.86 49.66
N CYS A 39 17.93 12.27 50.03
CA CYS A 39 17.76 11.61 51.32
C CYS A 39 17.25 10.16 51.24
N ARG A 40 16.07 9.94 50.65
CA ARG A 40 15.35 8.66 50.75
C ARG A 40 14.45 8.37 49.56
N TYR A 41 14.35 7.09 49.21
CA TYR A 41 13.45 6.56 48.19
C TYR A 41 12.76 5.33 48.75
N THR A 42 11.44 5.40 48.90
CA THR A 42 10.62 4.33 49.47
C THR A 42 9.53 3.94 48.50
N VAL A 43 9.46 2.64 48.19
CA VAL A 43 8.40 2.04 47.36
C VAL A 43 7.63 1.02 48.18
N VAL A 44 6.33 0.96 47.95
CA VAL A 44 5.39 0.06 48.62
C VAL A 44 4.53 -0.64 47.58
N CYS A 45 3.96 -1.79 47.91
CA CYS A 45 3.03 -2.47 47.02
C CYS A 45 1.86 -1.53 46.64
N ASP A 46 1.35 -1.69 45.43
CA ASP A 46 0.19 -0.91 44.96
C ASP A 46 -1.12 -1.27 45.69
N LYS A 47 -1.17 -2.44 46.34
CA LYS A 47 -2.31 -2.92 47.15
C LYS A 47 -2.16 -2.48 48.60
N GLU A 48 -3.22 -1.89 49.15
CA GLU A 48 -3.21 -1.27 50.48
C GLU A 48 -2.88 -2.24 51.63
N ARG A 49 -3.32 -3.50 51.51
CA ARG A 49 -3.13 -4.53 52.56
C ARG A 49 -1.85 -5.36 52.40
N CYS A 50 -0.99 -5.02 51.43
CA CYS A 50 0.25 -5.75 51.22
C CYS A 50 1.42 -5.08 51.96
N PRO A 51 2.13 -5.79 52.85
CA PRO A 51 3.19 -5.21 53.67
C PRO A 51 4.49 -4.96 52.88
N TRP A 52 4.56 -5.39 51.61
CA TRP A 52 5.77 -5.31 50.83
C TRP A 52 6.27 -3.87 50.69
N ARG A 53 7.53 -3.65 51.05
CA ARG A 53 8.16 -2.34 51.09
C ARG A 53 9.66 -2.44 50.85
N VAL A 54 10.21 -1.51 50.07
CA VAL A 54 11.65 -1.31 49.93
C VAL A 54 11.97 0.14 50.27
N CYS A 55 12.88 0.34 51.23
CA CYS A 55 13.43 1.64 51.57
C CYS A 55 14.90 1.69 51.19
N ALA A 56 15.28 2.74 50.47
CA ALA A 56 16.66 3.06 50.17
C ALA A 56 17.01 4.47 50.62
N ARG A 57 18.26 4.67 51.02
CA ARG A 57 18.81 5.96 51.48
C ARG A 57 20.03 6.34 50.65
N ASN A 58 20.21 7.65 50.44
CA ASN A 58 21.46 8.19 49.91
C ASN A 58 22.55 8.09 50.99
N GLN A 59 23.75 7.69 50.59
CA GLN A 59 24.94 7.69 51.41
C GLN A 59 25.68 9.00 51.14
N ASN A 60 25.40 10.05 51.91
CA ASN A 60 25.86 11.43 51.68
C ASN A 60 27.35 11.56 51.34
N ILE A 61 28.21 10.73 51.94
CA ILE A 61 29.66 10.75 51.71
C ILE A 61 30.05 10.18 50.33
N THR A 62 29.34 9.18 49.83
CA THR A 62 29.72 8.46 48.59
C THR A 62 28.79 8.74 47.41
N GLY A 63 27.64 9.41 47.63
CA GLY A 63 26.58 9.61 46.65
C GLY A 63 25.84 8.32 46.22
N LYS A 64 26.23 7.16 46.77
CA LYS A 64 25.66 5.85 46.45
C LYS A 64 24.33 5.64 47.17
N TRP A 65 23.49 4.78 46.62
CA TRP A 65 22.17 4.48 47.16
C TRP A 65 22.13 3.06 47.73
N LYS A 66 21.83 2.92 49.01
CA LYS A 66 21.78 1.62 49.70
C LYS A 66 20.35 1.26 50.07
N ILE A 67 19.93 0.02 49.81
CA ILE A 67 18.68 -0.52 50.37
C ILE A 67 18.90 -0.74 51.87
N THR A 68 18.18 0.02 52.69
CA THR A 68 18.34 0.02 54.15
C THR A 68 17.28 -0.82 54.86
N LYS A 69 16.13 -1.04 54.22
CA LYS A 69 15.06 -1.87 54.78
C LYS A 69 14.29 -2.54 53.65
N PHE A 70 14.03 -3.83 53.81
CA PHE A 70 13.18 -4.63 52.93
C PHE A 70 12.16 -5.38 53.78
N VAL A 71 10.88 -5.22 53.44
CA VAL A 71 9.78 -5.97 54.04
C VAL A 71 9.15 -6.82 52.92
N GLY A 72 9.16 -8.14 53.08
CA GLY A 72 8.59 -9.12 52.16
C GLY A 72 8.28 -10.44 52.89
N PRO A 73 7.73 -11.47 52.20
CA PRO A 73 7.30 -11.50 50.80
C PRO A 73 6.00 -10.70 50.55
N HIS A 74 5.59 -10.59 49.29
CA HIS A 74 4.22 -10.15 48.98
C HIS A 74 3.23 -11.19 49.51
N ASN A 75 2.19 -10.74 50.23
CA ASN A 75 1.06 -11.57 50.65
C ASN A 75 -0.18 -11.43 49.73
N CYS A 76 -0.09 -10.62 48.68
CA CYS A 76 -1.15 -10.44 47.70
C CYS A 76 -1.04 -11.50 46.58
N ALA A 77 -2.17 -12.10 46.18
CA ALA A 77 -2.22 -13.00 45.03
C ALA A 77 -1.66 -12.33 43.75
N ASP A 78 -1.15 -13.12 42.80
CA ASP A 78 -0.88 -12.60 41.46
C ASP A 78 -2.20 -12.06 40.90
N HIS A 79 -2.22 -10.78 40.55
CA HIS A 79 -3.40 -10.11 40.00
C HIS A 79 -3.81 -10.80 38.69
N GLU A 80 -5.09 -10.72 38.30
CA GLU A 80 -5.47 -10.72 36.88
C GLU A 80 -4.56 -9.73 36.16
N LEU A 81 -3.61 -10.23 35.37
CA LEU A 81 -2.53 -9.40 34.85
C LEU A 81 -3.13 -8.26 34.04
N THR A 82 -3.08 -7.04 34.58
CA THR A 82 -3.51 -5.88 33.82
C THR A 82 -2.61 -5.81 32.59
N VAL A 83 -3.22 -5.60 31.42
CA VAL A 83 -2.51 -5.51 30.15
C VAL A 83 -1.45 -4.41 30.16
N ARG A 84 -1.46 -3.47 31.14
CA ARG A 84 -0.53 -2.34 31.24
C ARG A 84 0.22 -2.34 32.59
N HIS A 85 1.56 -2.39 32.53
CA HIS A 85 2.40 -2.25 33.71
C HIS A 85 2.88 -0.79 33.95
N PRO A 86 2.63 -0.16 35.11
CA PRO A 86 3.02 1.24 35.38
C PRO A 86 4.54 1.47 35.31
N GLN A 87 5.32 0.56 35.89
CA GLN A 87 6.79 0.61 35.93
C GLN A 87 7.48 0.25 34.61
N LEU A 88 6.74 -0.22 33.59
CA LEU A 88 7.28 -0.40 32.24
C LEU A 88 7.41 0.97 31.59
N THR A 89 8.46 1.70 31.95
CA THR A 89 8.74 3.08 31.55
C THR A 89 9.50 3.14 30.23
N SER A 90 9.47 4.27 29.51
CA SER A 90 10.25 4.45 28.29
C SER A 90 11.75 4.29 28.52
N THR A 91 12.26 4.65 29.70
CA THR A 91 13.65 4.41 30.12
C THR A 91 14.03 2.94 30.22
N LEU A 92 13.12 2.10 30.72
CA LEU A 92 13.35 0.67 30.85
C LEU A 92 13.34 0.00 29.47
N ILE A 93 12.38 0.39 28.64
CA ILE A 93 12.17 -0.16 27.29
C ILE A 93 13.36 0.12 26.36
N VAL A 94 13.98 1.30 26.45
CA VAL A 94 15.05 1.74 25.54
C VAL A 94 16.20 0.74 25.45
N LYS A 95 16.64 0.15 26.57
CA LYS A 95 17.80 -0.77 26.59
C LYS A 95 17.59 -1.98 25.67
N ARG A 96 16.36 -2.50 25.58
CA ARG A 96 16.01 -3.60 24.67
C ARG A 96 15.74 -3.11 23.24
N LEU A 97 15.16 -1.92 23.09
CA LEU A 97 14.88 -1.36 21.76
C LEU A 97 16.13 -0.89 21.00
N MET A 98 17.24 -0.54 21.67
CA MET A 98 18.42 -0.01 20.98
C MET A 98 18.99 -0.98 19.94
N GLY A 99 19.15 -2.27 20.27
CA GLY A 99 19.65 -3.26 19.32
C GLY A 99 18.73 -3.38 18.09
N ILE A 100 17.42 -3.48 18.34
CA ILE A 100 16.39 -3.59 17.30
C ILE A 100 16.35 -2.34 16.41
N LEU A 101 16.45 -1.14 17.00
CA LEU A 101 16.40 0.12 16.25
C LEU A 101 17.72 0.46 15.55
N LYS A 102 18.84 -0.19 15.92
CA LYS A 102 20.11 -0.09 15.17
C LYS A 102 19.99 -0.86 13.85
N GLU A 103 19.38 -2.03 13.85
CA GLU A 103 19.11 -2.82 12.63
C GLU A 103 17.93 -2.28 11.81
N GLN A 104 16.87 -1.83 12.49
CA GLN A 104 15.63 -1.35 11.86
C GLN A 104 15.28 0.08 12.33
N PRO A 105 16.03 1.10 11.89
CA PRO A 105 15.80 2.48 12.35
C PRO A 105 14.43 3.05 11.94
N ASN A 106 13.86 2.58 10.82
CA ASN A 106 12.55 3.01 10.32
C ASN A 106 11.34 2.33 11.01
N MET A 107 11.55 1.53 12.05
CA MET A 107 10.49 0.78 12.74
C MET A 107 9.33 1.69 13.18
N LYS A 108 8.10 1.34 12.80
CA LYS A 108 6.91 2.14 13.14
C LYS A 108 6.62 2.05 14.64
N VAL A 109 6.11 3.14 15.23
CA VAL A 109 5.76 3.18 16.67
C VAL A 109 4.78 2.06 17.06
N ARG A 110 3.84 1.70 16.18
CA ARG A 110 2.93 0.57 16.41
C ARG A 110 3.66 -0.77 16.47
N THR A 111 4.67 -0.98 15.63
CA THR A 111 5.52 -2.18 15.69
C THR A 111 6.32 -2.21 17.00
N ILE A 112 6.80 -1.06 17.46
CA ILE A 112 7.46 -0.97 18.78
C ILE A 112 6.53 -1.38 19.92
N ILE A 113 5.23 -1.02 19.86
CA ILE A 113 4.26 -1.46 20.87
C ILE A 113 4.17 -2.99 20.88
N ARG A 114 4.01 -3.63 19.71
CA ARG A 114 3.94 -5.09 19.57
C ARG A 114 5.23 -5.78 20.04
N THR A 115 6.38 -5.26 19.65
CA THR A 115 7.68 -5.79 20.08
C THR A 115 7.87 -5.67 21.59
N VAL A 116 7.39 -4.59 22.21
CA VAL A 116 7.42 -4.47 23.69
C VAL A 116 6.46 -5.47 24.34
N GLU A 117 5.28 -5.68 23.76
CA GLU A 117 4.31 -6.69 24.22
C GLU A 117 4.91 -8.11 24.17
N GLU A 118 5.57 -8.47 23.07
CA GLU A 118 6.31 -9.73 22.90
C GLU A 118 7.45 -9.88 23.93
N ILE A 119 8.31 -8.86 24.09
CA ILE A 119 9.50 -8.91 24.98
C ILE A 119 9.12 -8.98 26.45
N TYR A 120 8.03 -8.32 26.85
CA TYR A 120 7.65 -8.17 28.27
C TYR A 120 6.42 -9.02 28.65
N GLY A 121 6.17 -10.13 27.93
CA GLY A 121 5.20 -11.15 28.35
C GLY A 121 3.74 -10.69 28.32
N GLY A 122 3.36 -9.93 27.29
CA GLY A 122 1.98 -9.49 27.04
C GLY A 122 1.63 -8.06 27.49
N TYR A 123 2.60 -7.29 28.01
CA TYR A 123 2.33 -5.92 28.44
C TYR A 123 2.24 -4.92 27.25
N VAL A 124 1.07 -4.32 27.06
CA VAL A 124 0.83 -3.28 26.06
C VAL A 124 1.18 -1.90 26.60
N ILE A 125 1.91 -1.12 25.81
CA ILE A 125 2.25 0.28 26.13
C ILE A 125 1.49 1.27 25.25
N THR A 126 1.29 2.50 25.76
CA THR A 126 0.64 3.56 24.99
C THR A 126 1.54 4.07 23.85
N TYR A 127 0.92 4.58 22.78
CA TYR A 127 1.64 5.18 21.65
C TYR A 127 2.65 6.25 22.07
N GLY A 128 2.25 7.17 22.96
CA GLY A 128 3.14 8.22 23.46
C GLY A 128 4.32 7.69 24.29
N LYS A 129 4.18 6.53 24.96
CA LYS A 129 5.28 5.88 25.67
C LYS A 129 6.25 5.21 24.70
N ALA A 130 5.72 4.49 23.70
CA ALA A 130 6.50 3.88 22.62
C ALA A 130 7.27 4.93 21.80
N TRP A 131 6.62 6.05 21.45
CA TRP A 131 7.26 7.17 20.74
C TRP A 131 8.39 7.78 21.57
N ARG A 132 8.18 8.05 22.87
CA ARG A 132 9.25 8.55 23.76
C ARG A 132 10.40 7.56 23.93
N ALA A 133 10.11 6.26 23.98
CA ALA A 133 11.14 5.22 24.01
C ALA A 133 11.95 5.23 22.70
N LYS A 134 11.29 5.32 21.54
CA LYS A 134 11.94 5.44 20.23
C LYS A 134 12.88 6.65 20.16
N GLN A 135 12.41 7.84 20.54
CA GLN A 135 13.22 9.07 20.53
C GLN A 135 14.45 8.97 21.46
N ARG A 136 14.29 8.36 22.64
CA ARG A 136 15.41 8.14 23.57
C ARG A 136 16.42 7.13 23.02
N ALA A 137 15.95 6.04 22.40
CA ALA A 137 16.82 5.06 21.77
C ALA A 137 17.62 5.68 20.63
N TRP A 138 16.99 6.45 19.74
CA TRP A 138 17.68 7.20 18.69
C TRP A 138 18.74 8.14 19.26
N ARG A 139 18.42 8.90 20.31
CA ARG A 139 19.40 9.77 20.98
C ARG A 139 20.61 9.00 21.49
N MET A 140 20.40 7.79 22.02
CA MET A 140 21.49 6.96 22.55
C MET A 140 22.33 6.30 21.45
N ILE A 141 21.76 6.05 20.27
CA ILE A 141 22.45 5.43 19.14
C ILE A 141 23.23 6.47 18.33
N TYR A 142 22.58 7.57 17.97
CA TYR A 142 23.08 8.54 16.98
C TYR A 142 23.49 9.89 17.59
N GLY A 143 23.42 10.03 18.92
CA GLY A 143 23.58 11.32 19.59
C GLY A 143 22.32 12.18 19.54
N ASP A 144 22.39 13.36 20.14
CA ASP A 144 21.29 14.32 20.02
C ASP A 144 21.30 15.06 18.67
N TRP A 145 20.27 15.88 18.46
CA TRP A 145 20.06 16.54 17.19
C TRP A 145 21.16 17.53 16.86
N GLU A 146 21.58 18.31 17.85
CA GLU A 146 22.68 19.27 17.77
C GLU A 146 24.01 18.58 17.45
N SER A 147 24.36 17.53 18.20
CA SER A 147 25.54 16.71 17.95
C SER A 147 25.54 16.11 16.54
N GLY A 148 24.36 15.78 16.01
CA GLY A 148 24.23 15.24 14.66
C GLY A 148 24.66 16.19 13.55
N TYR A 149 24.55 17.51 13.73
CA TYR A 149 25.09 18.51 12.79
C TYR A 149 26.59 18.73 13.02
N GLU A 150 27.04 18.71 14.28
CA GLU A 150 28.46 18.82 14.64
C GLU A 150 29.29 17.64 14.11
N GLN A 151 28.67 16.46 13.99
CA GLN A 151 29.30 15.26 13.46
C GLN A 151 29.35 15.18 11.94
N LEU A 152 28.54 15.96 11.19
CA LEU A 152 28.59 15.91 9.71
C LEU A 152 29.96 16.30 9.16
N PRO A 153 30.61 17.39 9.64
CA PRO A 153 31.98 17.67 9.29
C PRO A 153 32.94 16.60 9.77
N VAL A 154 32.83 16.01 10.96
CA VAL A 154 33.73 14.90 11.34
C VAL A 154 33.57 13.70 10.39
N LEU A 155 32.33 13.44 9.95
CA LEU A 155 31.96 12.43 8.98
C LEU A 155 32.43 12.77 7.54
N PHE A 156 32.54 14.05 7.19
CA PHE A 156 32.92 14.54 5.84
C PHE A 156 34.39 15.01 5.72
N ASN A 157 34.97 15.48 6.81
CA ASN A 157 36.26 16.14 6.97
C ASN A 157 37.08 15.41 8.05
N ALA A 158 37.69 14.29 7.71
CA ALA A 158 39.06 14.02 8.14
C ALA A 158 40.06 15.09 7.59
N ILE A 159 39.64 16.37 7.51
CA ILE A 159 40.24 17.52 6.81
C ILE A 159 39.89 18.84 7.57
N LYS A 160 40.76 19.20 8.52
CA LYS A 160 41.22 20.49 9.13
C LYS A 160 40.38 21.78 9.41
N ALA A 161 40.77 22.37 10.57
CA ALA A 161 40.84 23.75 11.14
C ALA A 161 39.61 24.59 11.66
N ASP A 162 39.75 25.16 12.87
CA ASP A 162 38.74 25.41 13.93
C ASP A 162 37.92 26.74 13.86
N GLY A 163 36.70 26.74 14.42
CA GLY A 163 35.76 27.88 14.52
C GLY A 163 34.27 27.46 14.56
N ARG A 164 33.34 28.16 15.24
CA ARG A 164 31.91 27.75 15.22
C ARG A 164 31.16 28.37 14.04
N GLN A 165 30.51 27.57 13.21
CA GLN A 165 29.78 28.04 12.01
C GLN A 165 28.34 27.53 11.96
N ILE A 166 27.46 28.27 11.29
CA ILE A 166 26.09 27.84 11.00
C ILE A 166 26.13 26.87 9.81
N PHE A 167 25.52 25.70 9.97
CA PHE A 167 25.41 24.72 8.89
C PHE A 167 24.44 25.22 7.80
N GLY A 168 24.97 25.55 6.61
CA GLY A 168 24.18 25.99 5.47
C GLY A 168 23.59 24.84 4.66
N ARG A 169 24.46 24.09 3.98
CA ARG A 169 24.09 22.98 3.07
C ARG A 169 25.15 21.88 3.09
N ALA A 170 24.78 20.65 2.75
CA ALA A 170 25.73 19.57 2.49
C ALA A 170 25.31 18.74 1.28
N PHE A 171 26.29 18.25 0.54
CA PHE A 171 26.13 17.39 -0.63
C PHE A 171 27.04 16.18 -0.45
N TRP A 172 26.53 14.99 -0.71
CA TRP A 172 27.34 13.78 -0.71
C TRP A 172 26.85 12.79 -1.76
N CYS A 173 27.82 12.15 -2.42
CA CYS A 173 27.63 11.00 -3.28
C CYS A 173 28.65 9.94 -2.89
N PHE A 174 28.35 8.68 -3.18
CA PHE A 174 29.28 7.58 -2.93
C PHE A 174 30.03 7.27 -4.23
N PRO A 175 31.37 7.18 -4.24
CA PRO A 175 32.13 6.85 -5.44
C PRO A 175 31.62 5.59 -6.14
N GLN A 176 31.18 4.60 -5.37
CA GLN A 176 30.56 3.37 -5.84
C GLN A 176 29.27 3.62 -6.64
N SER A 177 28.43 4.57 -6.20
CA SER A 177 27.23 4.98 -6.93
C SER A 177 27.55 5.75 -8.20
N VAL A 178 28.60 6.57 -8.17
CA VAL A 178 29.07 7.32 -9.35
C VAL A 178 29.61 6.36 -10.40
N GLU A 179 30.41 5.37 -9.98
CA GLU A 179 30.90 4.31 -10.85
C GLU A 179 29.74 3.48 -11.42
N ALA A 180 28.83 3.03 -10.57
CA ALA A 180 27.63 2.30 -10.99
C ALA A 180 26.85 3.05 -12.07
N PHE A 181 26.71 4.37 -11.93
CA PHE A 181 25.96 5.19 -12.88
C PHE A 181 26.55 5.18 -14.28
N ARG A 182 27.88 5.00 -14.44
CA ARG A 182 28.53 4.89 -15.76
C ARG A 182 27.96 3.75 -16.60
N HIS A 183 27.48 2.70 -15.92
CA HIS A 183 26.89 1.49 -16.50
C HIS A 183 25.35 1.54 -16.57
N CYS A 184 24.71 2.43 -15.81
CA CYS A 184 23.26 2.64 -15.89
C CYS A 184 22.85 3.32 -17.21
N ARG A 185 21.57 3.19 -17.58
CA ARG A 185 20.98 4.05 -18.62
C ARG A 185 21.19 5.53 -18.26
N PRO A 186 21.50 6.41 -19.24
CA PRO A 186 21.81 7.82 -19.00
C PRO A 186 20.55 8.65 -18.70
N VAL A 187 19.82 8.25 -17.65
CA VAL A 187 18.63 8.92 -17.15
C VAL A 187 18.59 8.86 -15.62
N PHE A 188 18.19 9.94 -14.97
CA PHE A 188 17.91 9.94 -13.54
C PHE A 188 16.73 10.84 -13.20
N SER A 189 16.12 10.57 -12.04
CA SER A 189 15.05 11.38 -11.45
C SER A 189 15.57 12.16 -10.27
N ILE A 190 15.12 13.40 -10.11
CA ILE A 190 15.39 14.23 -8.93
C ILE A 190 14.10 14.54 -8.18
N ASP A 191 14.18 14.66 -6.86
CA ASP A 191 13.06 15.07 -6.01
C ASP A 191 13.57 15.61 -4.66
N GLY A 192 12.73 16.40 -3.99
CA GLY A 192 12.97 16.94 -2.66
C GLY A 192 12.01 16.36 -1.62
N THR A 193 12.51 16.07 -0.42
CA THR A 193 11.66 15.67 0.70
C THR A 193 11.95 16.46 1.97
N PHE A 194 10.91 17.02 2.57
CA PHE A 194 11.05 17.78 3.82
C PHE A 194 11.48 16.89 4.99
N LEU A 195 12.47 17.37 5.74
CA LEU A 195 12.79 16.83 7.04
C LEU A 195 11.65 17.07 8.02
N ILE A 196 11.40 16.09 8.89
CA ILE A 196 10.36 16.17 9.94
C ILE A 196 10.95 16.19 11.34
N GLY A 197 12.29 16.35 11.42
CA GLY A 197 13.05 16.40 12.65
C GLY A 197 12.89 17.70 13.44
N LYS A 198 13.81 17.92 14.39
CA LYS A 198 13.82 19.11 15.25
C LYS A 198 14.07 20.43 14.51
N TYR A 199 14.79 20.35 13.39
CA TYR A 199 15.12 21.48 12.53
C TYR A 199 14.39 21.36 11.19
N ARG A 200 14.05 22.49 10.59
CA ARG A 200 13.55 22.58 9.21
C ARG A 200 14.70 22.30 8.24
N GLY A 201 14.35 21.76 7.07
CA GLY A 201 15.29 21.48 5.99
C GLY A 201 14.67 20.56 4.95
N THR A 202 15.32 20.44 3.80
CA THR A 202 14.91 19.57 2.69
C THR A 202 16.07 18.68 2.31
N LEU A 203 15.79 17.39 2.10
CA LEU A 203 16.72 16.45 1.52
C LEU A 203 16.41 16.30 0.02
N LEU A 204 17.30 16.79 -0.83
CA LEU A 204 17.26 16.60 -2.27
C LEU A 204 17.98 15.30 -2.63
N ILE A 205 17.46 14.56 -3.61
CA ILE A 205 18.04 13.30 -4.06
C ILE A 205 18.09 13.21 -5.59
N ALA A 206 19.06 12.48 -6.12
CA ALA A 206 19.09 12.03 -7.51
C ALA A 206 19.19 10.51 -7.55
N ILE A 207 18.29 9.85 -8.30
CA ILE A 207 18.16 8.40 -8.37
C ILE A 207 18.08 7.96 -9.84
N SER A 208 18.93 7.01 -10.24
CA SER A 208 18.87 6.33 -11.54
C SER A 208 18.38 4.89 -11.36
N CYS A 209 18.51 4.07 -12.39
CA CYS A 209 18.18 2.65 -12.38
C CYS A 209 19.11 1.85 -13.29
N ASP A 210 19.33 0.59 -12.91
CA ASP A 210 20.08 -0.37 -13.70
C ASP A 210 19.28 -0.91 -14.90
N ALA A 211 19.89 -1.82 -15.68
CA ALA A 211 19.27 -2.51 -16.81
C ALA A 211 17.88 -3.11 -16.51
N ASN A 212 17.62 -3.52 -15.26
CA ASN A 212 16.45 -4.28 -14.86
C ASN A 212 15.32 -3.46 -14.22
N ASN A 213 15.47 -2.15 -13.99
CA ASN A 213 14.47 -1.46 -13.15
C ASN A 213 14.96 -0.98 -11.80
N MET A 214 16.07 -1.51 -11.32
CA MET A 214 16.38 -1.45 -9.89
C MET A 214 17.03 -0.12 -9.56
N LEU A 215 16.53 0.55 -8.52
CA LEU A 215 16.93 1.91 -8.16
C LEU A 215 18.41 1.99 -7.77
N VAL A 216 19.16 2.89 -8.39
CA VAL A 216 20.56 3.21 -8.08
C VAL A 216 20.60 4.63 -7.52
N PRO A 217 20.68 4.82 -6.19
CA PRO A 217 20.80 6.14 -5.59
C PRO A 217 22.15 6.76 -5.93
N LEU A 218 22.15 7.97 -6.48
CA LEU A 218 23.36 8.62 -6.99
C LEU A 218 23.95 9.60 -5.97
N THR A 219 23.13 10.55 -5.52
CA THR A 219 23.58 11.61 -4.63
C THR A 219 22.43 12.15 -3.78
N PHE A 220 22.81 12.85 -2.71
CA PHE A 220 21.94 13.42 -1.69
C PHE A 220 22.44 14.82 -1.34
N ALA A 221 21.51 15.72 -1.00
CA ALA A 221 21.87 17.03 -0.48
C ALA A 221 20.90 17.54 0.57
N LEU A 222 21.42 18.14 1.63
CA LEU A 222 20.68 18.83 2.67
C LEU A 222 20.72 20.32 2.38
N VAL A 223 19.55 20.92 2.26
CA VAL A 223 19.38 22.35 1.97
C VAL A 223 18.33 22.97 2.88
N GLU A 224 18.36 24.30 3.03
CA GLU A 224 17.42 24.99 3.91
C GLU A 224 15.95 24.83 3.45
N LYS A 225 15.71 24.88 2.13
CA LYS A 225 14.41 24.83 1.45
C LYS A 225 14.61 24.62 -0.05
N GLU A 226 13.54 24.26 -0.75
CA GLU A 226 13.54 24.23 -2.21
C GLU A 226 13.41 25.65 -2.76
N ASN A 227 14.48 26.18 -3.34
CA ASN A 227 14.53 27.49 -4.00
C ASN A 227 15.49 27.42 -5.21
N ASN A 228 15.56 28.50 -6.00
CA ASN A 228 16.40 28.56 -7.20
C ASN A 228 17.89 28.31 -6.87
N ASP A 229 18.37 28.89 -5.79
CA ASP A 229 19.77 28.77 -5.36
C ASP A 229 20.13 27.34 -4.93
N SER A 230 19.26 26.67 -4.15
CA SER A 230 19.46 25.29 -3.70
C SER A 230 19.42 24.29 -4.86
N TRP A 231 18.48 24.45 -5.79
CA TRP A 231 18.40 23.59 -6.97
C TRP A 231 19.57 23.83 -7.95
N GLY A 232 19.96 25.09 -8.17
CA GLY A 232 21.13 25.45 -8.97
C GLY A 232 22.41 24.85 -8.40
N TRP A 233 22.63 25.05 -7.10
CA TRP A 233 23.78 24.47 -6.39
C TRP A 233 23.79 22.93 -6.47
N PHE A 234 22.65 22.28 -6.21
CA PHE A 234 22.54 20.82 -6.25
C PHE A 234 22.83 20.24 -7.64
N LEU A 235 22.20 20.77 -8.70
CA LEU A 235 22.36 20.26 -10.07
C LEU A 235 23.75 20.55 -10.64
N ARG A 236 24.38 21.66 -10.26
CA ARG A 236 25.80 21.92 -10.59
C ARG A 236 26.69 20.82 -10.03
N LEU A 237 26.53 20.47 -8.75
CA LEU A 237 27.29 19.39 -8.12
C LEU A 237 26.98 18.01 -8.69
N VAL A 238 25.72 17.72 -9.05
CA VAL A 238 25.34 16.48 -9.74
C VAL A 238 26.08 16.38 -11.09
N ARG A 239 26.11 17.44 -11.89
CA ARG A 239 26.78 17.44 -13.20
C ARG A 239 28.29 17.21 -13.06
N ILE A 240 28.92 17.92 -12.12
CA ILE A 240 30.37 17.85 -11.90
C ILE A 240 30.79 16.49 -11.32
N HIS A 241 30.14 16.04 -10.25
CA HIS A 241 30.62 14.90 -9.47
C HIS A 241 29.97 13.56 -9.80
N VAL A 242 28.80 13.56 -10.46
CA VAL A 242 28.04 12.33 -10.75
C VAL A 242 27.98 12.05 -12.25
N VAL A 243 27.66 13.04 -13.07
CA VAL A 243 27.54 12.85 -14.53
C VAL A 243 28.91 12.84 -15.20
N GLY A 244 29.78 13.79 -14.83
CA GLY A 244 31.10 13.97 -15.41
C GLY A 244 31.07 14.69 -16.78
N PRO A 245 32.25 15.01 -17.33
CA PRO A 245 32.37 15.67 -18.62
C PRO A 245 31.95 14.73 -19.77
N GLY A 246 31.31 15.28 -20.80
CA GLY A 246 31.03 14.60 -22.07
C GLY A 246 29.82 13.64 -22.11
N ARG A 247 29.18 13.30 -20.98
CA ARG A 247 27.99 12.42 -20.97
C ARG A 247 26.69 13.20 -20.98
N GLU A 248 25.89 13.02 -22.03
CA GLU A 248 24.52 13.55 -22.08
C GLU A 248 23.55 12.65 -21.29
N VAL A 249 22.66 13.27 -20.50
CA VAL A 249 21.74 12.53 -19.63
C VAL A 249 20.34 13.16 -19.59
N GLY A 250 19.33 12.31 -19.57
CA GLY A 250 17.94 12.70 -19.32
C GLY A 250 17.67 12.94 -17.84
N VAL A 251 16.98 14.03 -17.51
CA VAL A 251 16.57 14.33 -16.13
C VAL A 251 15.06 14.42 -16.04
N ILE A 252 14.46 13.61 -15.16
CA ILE A 252 13.02 13.60 -14.92
C ILE A 252 12.72 14.24 -13.56
N SER A 253 11.87 15.26 -13.56
CA SER A 253 11.45 15.94 -12.33
C SER A 253 10.08 16.58 -12.47
N ASP A 254 9.58 17.19 -11.40
CA ASP A 254 8.49 18.15 -11.52
C ASP A 254 8.90 19.41 -12.29
N ARG A 255 7.97 20.35 -12.44
CA ARG A 255 8.16 21.64 -13.11
C ARG A 255 8.41 22.77 -12.09
N HIS A 256 9.14 22.51 -11.00
CA HIS A 256 9.49 23.56 -10.04
C HIS A 256 10.41 24.61 -10.70
N GLN A 257 10.11 25.90 -10.48
CA GLN A 257 10.83 27.01 -11.16
C GLN A 257 12.34 26.98 -10.91
N GLY A 258 12.74 26.61 -9.69
CA GLY A 258 14.16 26.45 -9.35
C GLY A 258 14.86 25.34 -10.14
N ILE A 259 14.15 24.27 -10.50
CA ILE A 259 14.71 23.20 -11.35
C ILE A 259 14.82 23.68 -12.79
N LEU A 260 13.78 24.34 -13.32
CA LEU A 260 13.81 24.88 -14.68
C LEU A 260 15.00 25.80 -14.91
N HIS A 261 15.26 26.70 -13.96
CA HIS A 261 16.43 27.58 -14.00
C HIS A 261 17.75 26.80 -13.91
N ALA A 262 17.84 25.86 -12.97
CA ALA A 262 19.06 25.10 -12.72
C ALA A 262 19.46 24.17 -13.89
N VAL A 263 18.48 23.60 -14.61
CA VAL A 263 18.75 22.72 -15.74
C VAL A 263 19.21 23.49 -16.99
N GLN A 264 18.80 24.75 -17.14
CA GLN A 264 19.23 25.61 -18.26
C GLN A 264 20.66 26.13 -18.11
N GLU A 265 21.22 26.04 -16.91
CA GLU A 265 22.57 26.53 -16.65
C GLU A 265 23.60 25.84 -17.55
N GLN A 266 24.39 26.63 -18.28
CA GLN A 266 25.52 26.14 -19.05
C GLN A 266 26.76 26.09 -18.15
N ILE A 267 27.45 24.94 -18.13
CA ILE A 267 28.69 24.75 -17.40
C ILE A 267 29.74 24.34 -18.43
N GLU A 268 30.81 25.11 -18.52
CA GLU A 268 31.91 24.87 -19.46
C GLU A 268 32.51 23.47 -19.25
N GLY A 269 32.69 22.71 -20.33
CA GLY A 269 33.19 21.33 -20.29
C GLY A 269 32.15 20.25 -19.94
N TYR A 270 30.89 20.62 -19.66
CA TYR A 270 29.82 19.67 -19.33
C TYR A 270 28.65 19.75 -20.30
N ALA A 271 28.19 18.58 -20.74
CA ALA A 271 27.04 18.47 -21.63
C ALA A 271 25.75 19.03 -20.99
N PRO A 272 24.80 19.53 -21.81
CA PRO A 272 23.50 19.97 -21.31
C PRO A 272 22.67 18.79 -20.79
N LEU A 273 21.79 19.08 -19.83
CA LEU A 273 20.85 18.10 -19.29
C LEU A 273 19.56 18.09 -20.13
N HIS A 274 19.12 16.91 -20.56
CA HIS A 274 17.88 16.73 -21.31
C HIS A 274 16.68 16.66 -20.36
N HIS A 275 16.15 17.82 -19.97
CA HIS A 275 15.03 17.88 -19.02
C HIS A 275 13.74 17.31 -19.61
N ARG A 276 13.05 16.48 -18.82
CA ARG A 276 11.76 15.90 -19.15
C ARG A 276 10.83 16.01 -17.94
N TRP A 277 9.64 16.55 -18.14
CA TRP A 277 8.69 16.81 -17.07
C TRP A 277 7.95 15.54 -16.67
N CYS A 278 7.78 15.32 -15.37
CA CYS A 278 6.99 14.23 -14.84
C CYS A 278 5.53 14.38 -15.31
N THR A 279 5.07 13.44 -16.14
CA THR A 279 3.73 13.45 -16.75
C THR A 279 2.64 13.47 -15.68
N ARG A 280 2.87 12.78 -14.55
CA ARG A 280 1.94 12.77 -13.42
C ARG A 280 1.81 14.16 -12.77
N HIS A 281 2.92 14.83 -12.47
CA HIS A 281 2.90 16.17 -11.91
C HIS A 281 2.27 17.19 -12.86
N LEU A 282 2.44 17.02 -14.17
CA LEU A 282 1.73 17.83 -15.17
C LEU A 282 0.23 17.56 -15.18
N ALA A 283 -0.18 16.28 -15.14
CA ALA A 283 -1.60 15.93 -15.03
C ALA A 283 -2.24 16.50 -13.75
N GLU A 284 -1.50 16.51 -12.62
CA GLU A 284 -1.98 17.16 -11.39
C GLU A 284 -2.11 18.68 -11.55
N ASN A 285 -1.20 19.32 -12.29
CA ASN A 285 -1.31 20.74 -12.58
C ASN A 285 -2.53 21.03 -13.47
N LEU A 286 -2.83 20.18 -14.45
CA LEU A 286 -4.06 20.28 -15.25
C LEU A 286 -5.30 20.16 -14.34
N LEU A 287 -5.34 19.13 -13.49
CA LEU A 287 -6.44 18.91 -12.54
C LEU A 287 -6.67 20.12 -11.62
N ARG A 288 -5.61 20.82 -11.21
CA ARG A 288 -5.73 22.04 -10.40
C ARG A 288 -6.29 23.23 -11.19
N LYS A 289 -6.11 23.23 -12.51
CA LYS A 289 -6.54 24.30 -13.42
C LYS A 289 -7.96 24.09 -13.92
N ASP A 290 -8.34 22.86 -14.21
CA ASP A 290 -9.65 22.55 -14.76
C ASP A 290 -10.65 22.00 -13.73
N GLY A 291 -10.16 21.43 -12.62
CA GLY A 291 -10.98 20.80 -11.58
C GLY A 291 -11.57 19.44 -11.97
N VAL A 292 -11.26 18.92 -13.16
CA VAL A 292 -11.91 17.73 -13.74
C VAL A 292 -11.01 16.51 -13.59
N LYS A 293 -11.44 15.55 -12.77
CA LYS A 293 -10.64 14.35 -12.46
C LYS A 293 -10.37 13.47 -13.69
N ASP A 294 -11.33 13.33 -14.60
CA ASP A 294 -11.21 12.45 -15.77
C ASP A 294 -10.14 12.95 -16.77
N ASN A 295 -9.93 14.27 -16.83
CA ASN A 295 -8.90 14.88 -17.66
C ASN A 295 -7.48 14.52 -17.21
N PHE A 296 -7.30 14.11 -15.95
CA PHE A 296 -6.04 13.64 -15.43
C PHE A 296 -5.54 12.40 -16.19
N ASP A 297 -6.38 11.38 -16.31
CA ASP A 297 -6.03 10.12 -16.98
C ASP A 297 -5.94 10.33 -18.49
N LEU A 298 -6.86 11.11 -19.06
CA LEU A 298 -6.87 11.45 -20.49
C LEU A 298 -5.57 12.17 -20.90
N PHE A 299 -5.09 13.12 -20.10
CA PHE A 299 -3.81 13.80 -20.32
C PHE A 299 -2.62 12.83 -20.26
N GLN A 300 -2.61 11.91 -19.30
CA GLN A 300 -1.56 10.89 -19.21
C GLN A 300 -1.55 9.97 -20.44
N VAL A 301 -2.72 9.58 -20.94
CA VAL A 301 -2.85 8.78 -22.17
C VAL A 301 -2.32 9.54 -23.37
N ALA A 302 -2.65 10.83 -23.51
CA ALA A 302 -2.13 11.68 -24.58
C ALA A 302 -0.60 11.75 -24.54
N ALA A 303 -0.01 12.06 -23.38
CA ALA A 303 1.45 12.20 -23.23
C ALA A 303 2.23 10.90 -23.52
N ARG A 304 1.62 9.72 -23.30
CA ARG A 304 2.23 8.39 -23.52
C ARG A 304 2.25 7.94 -24.98
N GLN A 305 1.54 8.62 -25.88
CA GLN A 305 1.49 8.25 -27.29
C GLN A 305 2.90 8.33 -27.92
N LEU A 306 3.26 7.29 -28.67
CA LEU A 306 4.57 7.17 -29.32
C LEU A 306 4.62 7.80 -30.71
N GLU A 307 3.45 7.93 -31.34
CA GLU A 307 3.29 8.43 -32.69
C GLU A 307 2.47 9.71 -32.65
N ASP A 308 2.89 10.70 -33.46
CA ASP A 308 2.27 12.02 -33.49
C ASP A 308 0.78 11.95 -33.87
N TYR A 309 0.40 11.09 -34.81
CA TYR A 309 -1.00 10.91 -35.20
C TYR A 309 -1.94 10.60 -34.01
N TYR A 310 -1.57 9.62 -33.16
CA TYR A 310 -2.37 9.28 -31.99
C TYR A 310 -2.27 10.35 -30.90
N PHE A 311 -1.10 11.00 -30.78
CA PHE A 311 -0.93 12.12 -29.87
C PHE A 311 -1.90 13.26 -30.22
N GLN A 312 -1.97 13.70 -31.48
CA GLN A 312 -2.87 14.77 -31.91
C GLN A 312 -4.34 14.43 -31.65
N ARG A 313 -4.75 13.19 -31.95
CA ARG A 313 -6.13 12.72 -31.68
C ARG A 313 -6.47 12.77 -30.19
N LYS A 314 -5.57 12.30 -29.33
CA LYS A 314 -5.78 12.33 -27.86
C LYS A 314 -5.69 13.74 -27.30
N LEU A 315 -4.79 14.57 -27.83
CA LEU A 315 -4.69 15.97 -27.46
C LEU A 315 -5.98 16.73 -27.75
N GLU A 316 -6.63 16.44 -28.89
CA GLU A 316 -7.92 17.06 -29.22
C GLU A 316 -9.03 16.61 -28.25
N GLN A 317 -9.05 15.34 -27.84
CA GLN A 317 -9.95 14.88 -26.77
C GLN A 317 -9.71 15.63 -25.46
N VAL A 318 -8.44 15.85 -25.08
CA VAL A 318 -8.10 16.67 -23.90
C VAL A 318 -8.58 18.12 -24.07
N ARG A 319 -8.39 18.74 -25.24
CA ARG A 319 -8.83 20.12 -25.50
C ARG A 319 -10.35 20.29 -25.39
N ILE A 320 -11.10 19.34 -25.93
CA ILE A 320 -12.57 19.34 -25.86
C ILE A 320 -13.04 19.15 -24.42
N ALA A 321 -12.42 18.23 -23.68
CA ALA A 321 -12.83 17.88 -22.31
C ALA A 321 -12.39 18.90 -21.24
N THR A 322 -11.39 19.75 -21.53
CA THR A 322 -10.87 20.75 -20.58
C THR A 322 -11.65 22.06 -20.65
N ASN A 323 -11.80 22.74 -19.50
CA ASN A 323 -12.42 24.06 -19.42
C ASN A 323 -11.51 25.17 -20.00
N ALA A 324 -11.97 26.42 -20.00
CA ALA A 324 -11.20 27.55 -20.57
C ALA A 324 -9.82 27.75 -19.91
N GLU A 325 -9.72 27.63 -18.59
CA GLU A 325 -8.44 27.76 -17.87
C GLU A 325 -7.49 26.60 -18.18
N GLY A 326 -8.00 25.37 -18.23
CA GLY A 326 -7.26 24.18 -18.65
C GLY A 326 -6.75 24.29 -20.09
N ARG A 327 -7.59 24.78 -21.02
CA ARG A 327 -7.20 25.02 -22.42
C ARG A 327 -6.10 26.07 -22.54
N GLN A 328 -6.18 27.17 -21.80
CA GLN A 328 -5.14 28.19 -21.79
C GLN A 328 -3.81 27.64 -21.23
N TRP A 329 -3.87 26.85 -20.16
CA TRP A 329 -2.70 26.19 -19.59
C TRP A 329 -2.08 25.18 -20.58
N LEU A 330 -2.89 24.38 -21.27
CA LEU A 330 -2.43 23.47 -22.32
C LEU A 330 -1.77 24.20 -23.48
N ALA A 331 -2.34 25.32 -23.95
CA ALA A 331 -1.75 26.15 -24.99
C ALA A 331 -0.33 26.61 -24.62
N GLY A 332 -0.10 26.94 -23.34
CA GLY A 332 1.23 27.26 -22.82
C GLY A 332 2.23 26.10 -22.86
N LEU A 333 1.78 24.84 -22.77
CA LEU A 333 2.63 23.65 -22.85
C LEU A 333 3.00 23.25 -24.28
N MET A 334 2.28 23.72 -25.29
CA MET A 334 2.49 23.31 -26.69
C MET A 334 3.86 23.76 -27.23
N ARG A 335 4.52 24.72 -26.58
CA ARG A 335 5.86 25.19 -26.97
C ARG A 335 6.97 24.18 -26.64
N ASP A 336 6.70 23.28 -25.70
CA ASP A 336 7.68 22.39 -25.07
C ASP A 336 7.28 20.91 -25.24
N LEU A 337 6.76 20.51 -26.41
CA LEU A 337 6.24 19.16 -26.64
C LEU A 337 7.29 18.06 -26.34
N ASP A 338 8.57 18.29 -26.63
CA ASP A 338 9.66 17.38 -26.32
C ASP A 338 9.82 17.13 -24.82
N LYS A 339 9.45 18.11 -23.99
CA LYS A 339 9.59 18.05 -22.54
C LYS A 339 8.56 17.15 -21.89
N TRP A 340 7.36 16.97 -22.46
CA TRP A 340 6.26 16.26 -21.78
C TRP A 340 5.59 15.13 -22.57
N THR A 341 5.87 14.99 -23.87
CA THR A 341 5.29 13.94 -24.72
C THR A 341 6.35 12.95 -25.19
N ARG A 342 5.95 11.70 -25.43
CA ARG A 342 6.84 10.68 -26.02
C ARG A 342 6.92 10.76 -27.55
N ALA A 343 5.87 11.26 -28.20
CA ALA A 343 5.85 11.42 -29.66
C ALA A 343 6.89 12.44 -30.14
N HIS A 344 7.16 13.48 -29.34
CA HIS A 344 8.07 14.58 -29.69
C HIS A 344 9.39 14.60 -28.90
N ASP A 345 9.63 13.68 -27.96
CA ASP A 345 10.92 13.53 -27.28
C ASP A 345 11.99 13.01 -28.27
N ALA A 346 12.57 13.95 -29.02
CA ALA A 346 13.68 13.73 -29.93
C ALA A 346 14.89 13.23 -29.13
N GLY A 347 15.38 12.03 -29.47
CA GLY A 347 16.44 11.33 -28.73
C GLY A 347 15.94 10.37 -27.64
N GLY A 348 14.66 10.39 -27.28
CA GLY A 348 14.10 9.43 -26.32
C GLY A 348 14.76 9.47 -24.95
N TRP A 349 15.12 10.67 -24.48
CA TRP A 349 15.88 10.89 -23.25
C TRP A 349 15.16 10.43 -21.97
N ARG A 350 13.87 10.10 -22.09
CA ARG A 350 13.09 9.46 -21.03
C ARG A 350 13.47 8.00 -20.78
N TYR A 351 14.05 7.28 -21.75
CA TYR A 351 14.35 5.84 -21.63
C TYR A 351 13.17 5.06 -21.04
N GLU A 352 11.97 5.25 -21.58
CA GLU A 352 10.66 4.74 -21.09
C GLU A 352 9.98 5.47 -19.93
N PHE A 353 10.72 6.18 -19.07
CA PHE A 353 10.19 6.75 -17.82
C PHE A 353 9.31 7.98 -18.04
N GLN A 354 8.08 7.92 -17.50
CA GLN A 354 7.12 9.04 -17.59
C GLN A 354 7.09 9.91 -16.34
N CYS A 355 7.43 9.33 -15.19
CA CYS A 355 7.25 9.96 -13.88
C CYS A 355 8.54 9.89 -13.06
N SER A 356 8.62 10.75 -12.06
CA SER A 356 9.64 10.77 -11.00
C SER A 356 9.55 9.58 -10.02
N ASN A 357 8.98 8.45 -10.45
CA ASN A 357 8.74 7.28 -9.61
C ASN A 357 10.04 6.76 -8.96
N MET A 358 11.19 6.92 -9.63
CA MET A 358 12.49 6.50 -9.11
C MET A 358 12.83 7.22 -7.80
N SER A 359 12.78 8.55 -7.80
CA SER A 359 13.06 9.37 -6.62
C SER A 359 11.93 9.27 -5.58
N GLU A 360 10.66 9.21 -6.00
CA GLU A 360 9.52 9.03 -5.09
C GLU A 360 9.56 7.70 -4.32
N SER A 361 9.97 6.62 -4.99
CA SER A 361 10.08 5.29 -4.37
C SER A 361 11.18 5.24 -3.32
N PHE A 362 12.29 5.92 -3.58
CA PHE A 362 13.35 6.08 -2.58
C PHE A 362 12.90 7.00 -1.43
N ASN A 363 12.21 8.10 -1.72
CA ASN A 363 11.66 9.01 -0.70
C ASN A 363 10.67 8.30 0.25
N LYS A 364 9.91 7.32 -0.23
CA LYS A 364 9.06 6.47 0.62
C LYS A 364 9.86 5.67 1.64
N LEU A 365 11.07 5.19 1.30
CA LEU A 365 11.97 4.52 2.26
C LEU A 365 12.45 5.47 3.37
N LEU A 366 12.55 6.77 3.07
CA LEU A 366 13.03 7.79 3.99
C LEU A 366 11.95 8.36 4.93
N LEU A 367 10.66 8.01 4.79
CA LEU A 367 9.57 8.58 5.60
C LEU A 367 9.78 8.47 7.13
N GLY A 368 10.39 7.37 7.58
CA GLY A 368 10.74 7.14 8.98
C GLY A 368 12.13 7.64 9.40
N ILE A 369 12.98 7.95 8.41
CA ILE A 369 14.39 8.32 8.57
C ILE A 369 14.57 9.84 8.54
N ARG A 370 13.78 10.58 7.76
CA ARG A 370 13.78 12.06 7.69
C ARG A 370 13.44 12.77 9.01
N GLY A 371 13.09 12.00 10.04
CA GLY A 371 12.83 12.45 11.41
C GLY A 371 13.92 12.03 12.38
N MET A 372 15.10 11.64 11.89
CA MET A 372 16.30 11.32 12.67
C MET A 372 17.33 12.46 12.56
N PRO A 373 18.32 12.51 13.48
CA PRO A 373 19.50 13.36 13.34
C PRO A 373 20.18 13.17 11.98
N VAL A 374 20.84 14.21 11.48
CA VAL A 374 21.29 14.26 10.09
C VAL A 374 22.41 13.27 9.80
N ASN A 375 23.39 13.13 10.70
CA ASN A 375 24.38 12.04 10.69
C ASN A 375 23.72 10.66 10.52
N ALA A 376 22.62 10.39 11.22
CA ALA A 376 21.90 9.13 11.10
C ALA A 376 21.21 8.93 9.74
N ILE A 377 20.81 10.01 9.07
CA ILE A 377 20.31 9.95 7.69
C ILE A 377 21.44 9.51 6.76
N VAL A 378 22.64 10.11 6.90
CA VAL A 378 23.83 9.75 6.11
C VAL A 378 24.23 8.30 6.36
N GLU A 379 24.37 7.88 7.63
CA GLU A 379 24.66 6.49 7.99
C GLU A 379 23.62 5.51 7.43
N PHE A 380 22.33 5.83 7.54
CA PHE A 380 21.27 5.00 6.97
C PHE A 380 21.43 4.87 5.45
N THR A 381 21.69 5.96 4.74
CA THR A 381 21.91 5.90 3.29
C THR A 381 23.10 5.00 2.97
N PHE A 382 24.24 5.16 3.65
CA PHE A 382 25.42 4.33 3.46
C PHE A 382 25.13 2.84 3.64
N TYR A 383 24.62 2.41 4.80
CA TYR A 383 24.37 0.99 5.06
C TYR A 383 23.29 0.40 4.15
N ARG A 384 22.31 1.22 3.74
CA ARG A 384 21.30 0.79 2.77
C ARG A 384 21.92 0.50 1.41
N LEU A 385 22.81 1.37 0.93
CA LEU A 385 23.52 1.18 -0.33
C LEU A 385 24.48 -0.01 -0.27
N VAL A 386 25.23 -0.20 0.82
CA VAL A 386 26.07 -1.39 1.05
C VAL A 386 25.27 -2.68 0.85
N ALA A 387 24.11 -2.77 1.52
CA ALA A 387 23.26 -3.96 1.42
C ALA A 387 22.75 -4.18 -0.02
N TRP A 388 22.32 -3.11 -0.70
CA TRP A 388 21.83 -3.20 -2.08
C TRP A 388 22.92 -3.62 -3.07
N PHE A 389 24.13 -3.05 -2.98
CA PHE A 389 25.23 -3.42 -3.87
C PHE A 389 25.62 -4.89 -3.68
N ASN A 390 25.74 -5.37 -2.45
CA ASN A 390 26.06 -6.77 -2.20
C ASN A 390 24.96 -7.72 -2.68
N GLU A 391 23.69 -7.46 -2.33
CA GLU A 391 22.57 -8.33 -2.73
C GLU A 391 22.38 -8.37 -4.25
N ARG A 392 22.50 -7.22 -4.93
CA ARG A 392 22.21 -7.12 -6.37
C ARG A 392 23.38 -7.58 -7.22
N HIS A 393 24.61 -7.40 -6.76
CA HIS A 393 25.77 -8.00 -7.42
C HIS A 393 25.66 -9.51 -7.48
N ALA A 394 25.34 -10.16 -6.35
CA ALA A 394 25.18 -11.62 -6.31
C ALA A 394 24.10 -12.12 -7.28
N LYS A 395 23.00 -11.36 -7.44
CA LYS A 395 21.95 -11.67 -8.43
C LYS A 395 22.42 -11.46 -9.86
N ALA A 396 23.19 -10.41 -10.13
CA ALA A 396 23.75 -10.13 -11.45
C ALA A 396 24.78 -11.20 -11.85
N GLU A 397 25.67 -11.59 -10.94
CA GLU A 397 26.63 -12.69 -11.14
C GLU A 397 25.93 -14.01 -11.42
N ALA A 398 24.85 -14.33 -10.71
CA ALA A 398 24.08 -15.54 -10.97
C ALA A 398 23.53 -15.59 -12.41
N LEU A 399 23.08 -14.45 -12.95
CA LEU A 399 22.65 -14.35 -14.35
C LEU A 399 23.84 -14.52 -15.31
N GLN A 400 24.99 -13.93 -14.98
CA GLN A 400 26.20 -14.04 -15.79
C GLN A 400 26.71 -15.49 -15.85
N ILE A 401 26.72 -16.19 -14.70
CA ILE A 401 27.10 -17.61 -14.59
C ILE A 401 26.11 -18.50 -15.36
N ALA A 402 24.83 -18.15 -15.37
CA ALA A 402 23.82 -18.84 -16.17
C ALA A 402 23.97 -18.61 -17.69
N GLY A 403 24.96 -17.83 -18.13
CA GLY A 403 25.22 -17.55 -19.54
C GLY A 403 24.21 -16.58 -20.17
N GLU A 404 23.50 -15.80 -19.35
CA GLU A 404 22.45 -14.92 -19.83
C GLU A 404 23.05 -13.63 -20.41
N ARG A 405 22.72 -13.33 -21.68
CA ARG A 405 23.25 -12.13 -22.36
C ARG A 405 22.53 -10.85 -21.96
N TRP A 406 21.21 -10.93 -21.77
CA TRP A 406 20.33 -9.79 -21.54
C TRP A 406 19.71 -9.85 -20.14
N ALA A 407 19.52 -8.69 -19.52
CA ALA A 407 18.82 -8.62 -18.25
C ALA A 407 17.34 -9.08 -18.41
N GLU A 408 16.69 -9.53 -17.34
CA GLU A 408 15.36 -10.17 -17.40
C GLU A 408 14.28 -9.26 -18.02
N LYS A 409 14.31 -7.96 -17.72
CA LYS A 409 13.31 -7.02 -18.23
C LYS A 409 13.37 -6.87 -19.77
N PRO A 410 14.54 -6.65 -20.38
CA PRO A 410 14.74 -6.74 -21.83
C PRO A 410 14.18 -8.02 -22.50
N LYS A 411 14.24 -9.18 -21.83
CA LYS A 411 13.75 -10.46 -22.39
C LYS A 411 12.24 -10.54 -22.58
N ARG A 412 11.46 -9.66 -21.93
CA ARG A 412 9.99 -9.62 -22.07
C ARG A 412 9.53 -9.06 -23.43
N HIS A 413 10.47 -8.57 -24.25
CA HIS A 413 10.21 -8.20 -25.64
C HIS A 413 10.40 -9.40 -26.59
N PRO A 414 9.61 -9.49 -27.70
CA PRO A 414 9.56 -10.67 -28.54
C PRO A 414 10.96 -11.16 -28.98
N SER A 415 11.18 -12.45 -28.76
CA SER A 415 12.47 -13.16 -28.75
C SER A 415 13.32 -13.01 -30.03
N LEU A 416 14.61 -12.78 -29.78
CA LEU A 416 15.70 -12.64 -30.74
C LEU A 416 16.22 -14.03 -31.12
N GLN A 417 15.80 -14.59 -32.27
CA GLN A 417 16.44 -15.77 -32.86
C GLN A 417 16.53 -15.68 -34.40
N MET A 418 17.79 -15.73 -34.86
CA MET A 418 18.40 -16.30 -36.09
C MET A 418 18.20 -15.69 -37.51
N LYS A 419 19.09 -16.15 -38.44
CA LYS A 419 19.84 -15.49 -39.54
C LYS A 419 19.35 -15.74 -41.00
N GLY A 420 19.66 -14.84 -41.97
CA GLY A 420 19.84 -15.00 -43.47
C GLY A 420 19.68 -13.78 -44.48
N LEU A 421 20.80 -13.21 -45.04
CA LEU A 421 21.09 -12.23 -46.17
C LEU A 421 20.38 -10.83 -46.41
N PRO A 422 21.00 -9.84 -47.13
CA PRO A 422 20.84 -8.38 -46.91
C PRO A 422 19.96 -7.54 -47.89
N HIS A 423 19.24 -6.54 -47.35
CA HIS A 423 18.86 -5.25 -47.99
C HIS A 423 18.28 -4.25 -46.93
N MET A 424 18.25 -2.93 -47.18
CA MET A 424 18.30 -1.90 -46.11
C MET A 424 17.01 -1.17 -45.66
N ARG A 425 15.89 -1.30 -46.38
CA ARG A 425 14.60 -0.70 -45.98
C ARG A 425 13.48 -1.72 -46.17
N CYS A 426 12.60 -1.88 -45.18
CA CYS A 426 11.51 -2.86 -45.21
C CYS A 426 10.22 -2.21 -44.69
N ASN A 427 9.12 -2.47 -45.39
CA ASN A 427 7.78 -2.14 -44.97
C ASN A 427 7.24 -3.36 -44.21
N VAL A 428 6.99 -3.20 -42.92
CA VAL A 428 6.40 -4.27 -42.11
C VAL A 428 4.93 -3.94 -41.92
N GLU A 429 4.06 -4.79 -42.45
CA GLU A 429 2.62 -4.69 -42.23
C GLU A 429 2.30 -5.21 -40.83
N HIS A 430 1.80 -4.33 -39.97
CA HIS A 430 1.24 -4.69 -38.68
C HIS A 430 -0.27 -4.82 -38.84
N LYS A 431 -0.78 -6.06 -38.77
CA LYS A 431 -2.22 -6.30 -38.81
C LYS A 431 -2.88 -5.57 -37.64
N GLY A 432 -3.92 -4.80 -37.96
CA GLY A 432 -4.72 -4.06 -37.01
C GLY A 432 -5.40 -5.00 -36.01
N GLY A 433 -5.83 -4.44 -34.89
CA GLY A 433 -6.51 -5.16 -33.83
C GLY A 433 -6.96 -4.23 -32.73
N THR A 434 -7.87 -4.71 -31.90
CA THR A 434 -8.32 -3.97 -30.71
C THR A 434 -7.26 -4.14 -29.62
N THR A 435 -6.68 -3.04 -29.16
CA THR A 435 -5.80 -3.07 -27.98
C THR A 435 -6.56 -3.52 -26.74
N SER A 436 -5.84 -3.93 -25.69
CA SER A 436 -6.41 -4.26 -24.37
C SER A 436 -7.34 -3.20 -23.79
N ASP A 437 -7.24 -1.98 -24.32
CA ASP A 437 -7.91 -0.77 -23.86
C ASP A 437 -9.20 -0.49 -24.66
N GLY A 438 -9.58 -1.41 -25.57
CA GLY A 438 -10.74 -1.27 -26.45
C GLY A 438 -10.50 -0.38 -27.68
N GLU A 439 -9.30 0.20 -27.85
CA GLU A 439 -8.99 0.99 -29.05
C GLU A 439 -8.74 0.09 -30.25
N ILE A 440 -9.62 0.18 -31.24
CA ILE A 440 -9.41 -0.40 -32.57
C ILE A 440 -8.23 0.31 -33.21
N ARG A 441 -7.14 -0.41 -33.43
CA ARG A 441 -6.01 0.07 -34.24
C ARG A 441 -6.14 -0.53 -35.64
N GLU A 442 -6.16 0.34 -36.62
CA GLU A 442 -6.13 -0.04 -38.03
C GLU A 442 -4.84 -0.79 -38.38
N SER A 443 -4.87 -1.60 -39.44
CA SER A 443 -3.66 -2.17 -40.02
C SER A 443 -2.78 -1.05 -40.54
N ARG A 444 -1.50 -1.04 -40.15
CA ARG A 444 -0.56 0.02 -40.54
C ARG A 444 0.76 -0.55 -41.02
N ILE A 445 1.31 0.14 -42.00
CA ILE A 445 2.65 -0.16 -42.52
C ILE A 445 3.65 0.68 -41.72
N HIS A 446 4.56 0.00 -41.03
CA HIS A 446 5.66 0.65 -40.37
C HIS A 446 6.91 0.64 -41.25
N VAL A 447 7.52 1.82 -41.40
CA VAL A 447 8.82 1.94 -42.08
C VAL A 447 9.90 1.66 -41.05
N VAL A 448 10.75 0.69 -41.37
CA VAL A 448 11.89 0.30 -40.54
C VAL A 448 13.20 0.66 -41.26
N VAL A 449 14.10 1.32 -40.54
CA VAL A 449 15.46 1.62 -40.99
C VAL A 449 16.43 0.96 -40.01
N LEU A 450 16.97 -0.20 -40.42
CA LEU A 450 17.78 -1.07 -39.56
C LEU A 450 19.09 -0.42 -39.11
N ARG A 451 19.82 0.21 -40.03
CA ARG A 451 21.11 0.89 -39.74
C ARG A 451 20.99 2.00 -38.70
N ASP A 452 19.85 2.68 -38.69
CA ASP A 452 19.62 3.79 -37.78
C ASP A 452 18.93 3.35 -36.47
N PHE A 453 18.61 2.06 -36.34
CA PHE A 453 17.77 1.54 -35.25
C PHE A 453 16.43 2.30 -35.12
N LYS A 454 15.82 2.67 -36.27
CA LYS A 454 14.60 3.49 -36.33
C LYS A 454 13.40 2.69 -36.83
N CYS A 455 12.23 2.98 -36.25
CA CYS A 455 10.94 2.50 -36.72
C CYS A 455 9.87 3.56 -36.49
N THR A 456 8.94 3.72 -37.43
CA THR A 456 7.83 4.69 -37.32
C THR A 456 6.87 4.41 -36.17
N CYS A 457 6.90 3.21 -35.55
CA CYS A 457 6.14 2.94 -34.31
C CYS A 457 6.67 3.67 -33.07
N GLY A 458 7.81 4.38 -33.17
CA GLY A 458 8.39 5.19 -32.10
C GLY A 458 9.04 4.41 -30.95
N ARG A 459 8.79 3.09 -30.83
CA ARG A 459 9.35 2.26 -29.75
C ARG A 459 10.88 2.30 -29.70
N PRO A 460 11.63 2.07 -30.80
CA PRO A 460 13.10 2.00 -30.71
C PRO A 460 13.72 3.30 -30.22
N ARG A 461 13.20 4.42 -30.69
CA ARG A 461 13.59 5.76 -30.22
C ARG A 461 13.31 5.95 -28.73
N GLN A 462 12.13 5.54 -28.25
CA GLN A 462 11.66 5.89 -26.90
C GLN A 462 12.10 4.93 -25.79
N TYR A 463 12.38 3.68 -26.14
CA TYR A 463 12.84 2.66 -25.20
C TYR A 463 14.33 2.37 -25.36
N HIS A 464 14.97 2.87 -26.43
CA HIS A 464 16.33 2.49 -26.83
C HIS A 464 16.49 0.97 -26.95
N PHE A 465 15.42 0.32 -27.41
CA PHE A 465 15.31 -1.14 -27.45
C PHE A 465 14.49 -1.61 -28.66
N VAL A 466 14.67 -2.86 -29.08
CA VAL A 466 14.04 -3.40 -30.28
C VAL A 466 12.51 -3.44 -30.19
N CYS A 467 11.84 -3.27 -31.33
CA CYS A 467 10.40 -3.51 -31.47
C CYS A 467 10.11 -4.71 -32.38
N SER A 468 8.89 -5.23 -32.36
CA SER A 468 8.47 -6.35 -33.22
C SER A 468 8.73 -6.08 -34.71
N HIS A 469 8.51 -4.85 -35.18
CA HIS A 469 8.78 -4.47 -36.57
C HIS A 469 10.28 -4.50 -36.90
N LEU A 470 11.11 -4.02 -35.98
CA LEU A 470 12.56 -4.06 -36.11
C LEU A 470 13.06 -5.50 -36.15
N VAL A 471 12.54 -6.37 -35.27
CA VAL A 471 12.85 -7.80 -35.26
C VAL A 471 12.39 -8.47 -36.55
N ALA A 472 11.18 -8.18 -37.04
CA ALA A 472 10.67 -8.74 -38.28
C ALA A 472 11.50 -8.31 -39.51
N ALA A 473 11.85 -7.02 -39.60
CA ALA A 473 12.70 -6.51 -40.66
C ALA A 473 14.13 -7.06 -40.57
N ALA A 474 14.67 -7.19 -39.36
CA ALA A 474 15.99 -7.79 -39.12
C ALA A 474 16.02 -9.27 -39.51
N ARG A 475 14.95 -10.03 -39.21
CA ARG A 475 14.77 -11.43 -39.64
C ARG A 475 14.74 -11.56 -41.15
N HIS A 476 13.94 -10.74 -41.84
CA HIS A 476 13.87 -10.76 -43.32
C HIS A 476 15.21 -10.41 -43.97
N ARG A 477 16.08 -9.65 -43.29
CA ARG A 477 17.29 -9.06 -43.88
C ARG A 477 18.59 -9.52 -43.21
N ASN A 478 18.51 -10.50 -42.31
CA ASN A 478 19.64 -11.00 -41.51
C ASN A 478 20.54 -9.94 -40.94
N PHE A 479 19.88 -8.95 -40.38
CA PHE A 479 20.59 -7.89 -39.72
C PHE A 479 20.82 -8.33 -38.28
N ASP A 480 22.08 -8.30 -37.84
CA ASP A 480 22.39 -8.47 -36.43
C ASP A 480 21.88 -7.25 -35.65
N ILE A 481 20.64 -7.35 -35.20
CA ILE A 481 20.00 -6.27 -34.47
C ILE A 481 20.45 -6.23 -33.01
N GLU A 482 20.99 -7.33 -32.49
CA GLU A 482 21.49 -7.40 -31.12
C GLU A 482 22.71 -6.51 -30.91
N SER A 483 23.58 -6.40 -31.93
CA SER A 483 24.74 -5.49 -31.88
C SER A 483 24.37 -4.01 -31.81
N MET A 484 23.11 -3.65 -32.13
CA MET A 484 22.61 -2.28 -32.07
C MET A 484 21.95 -1.96 -30.72
N ILE A 485 21.69 -2.96 -29.88
CA ILE A 485 21.11 -2.73 -28.55
C ILE A 485 22.18 -2.10 -27.67
N PRO A 486 21.87 -0.99 -26.96
CA PRO A 486 22.83 -0.35 -26.06
C PRO A 486 23.34 -1.33 -24.99
N HIS A 487 24.65 -1.32 -24.76
CA HIS A 487 25.32 -2.20 -23.80
C HIS A 487 24.77 -2.08 -22.37
N GLU A 488 24.13 -0.96 -22.02
CA GLU A 488 23.45 -0.68 -20.75
C GLU A 488 22.32 -1.68 -20.42
N PHE A 489 21.87 -2.48 -21.39
CA PHE A 489 20.87 -3.52 -21.18
C PHE A 489 21.45 -4.94 -20.98
N SER A 490 22.77 -5.10 -21.13
CA SER A 490 23.44 -6.40 -20.99
C SER A 490 23.58 -6.83 -19.53
N VAL A 491 23.73 -8.15 -19.32
CA VAL A 491 24.05 -8.69 -17.98
C VAL A 491 25.45 -8.29 -17.54
N ASP A 492 26.41 -8.19 -18.44
CA ASP A 492 27.78 -7.77 -18.10
C ASP A 492 27.80 -6.35 -17.52
N THR A 493 27.08 -5.42 -18.16
CA THR A 493 26.93 -4.05 -17.63
C THR A 493 26.14 -4.03 -16.32
N LEU A 494 25.17 -4.94 -16.13
CA LEU A 494 24.44 -5.09 -14.88
C LEU A 494 25.35 -5.55 -13.73
N VAL A 495 26.28 -6.48 -14.00
CA VAL A 495 27.31 -6.89 -13.03
C VAL A 495 28.23 -5.71 -12.70
N GLN A 496 28.73 -5.01 -13.72
CA GLN A 496 29.57 -3.83 -13.53
C GLN A 496 28.88 -2.75 -12.70
N THR A 497 27.59 -2.48 -12.95
CA THR A 497 26.77 -1.54 -12.18
C THR A 497 26.83 -1.81 -10.67
N TRP A 498 26.76 -3.08 -10.25
CA TRP A 498 26.72 -3.45 -8.83
C TRP A 498 28.07 -3.91 -8.26
N SER A 499 29.12 -3.96 -9.08
CA SER A 499 30.46 -4.42 -8.69
C SER A 499 31.20 -3.53 -7.67
N PRO A 500 31.03 -2.19 -7.66
CA PRO A 500 31.79 -1.34 -6.75
C PRO A 500 31.52 -1.66 -5.29
N ARG A 501 32.59 -1.88 -4.52
CA ARG A 501 32.48 -2.29 -3.11
C ARG A 501 32.59 -1.11 -2.17
N PHE A 502 31.62 -1.03 -1.27
CA PHE A 502 31.64 -0.11 -0.14
C PHE A 502 32.55 -0.68 0.93
N VAL A 503 33.56 0.08 1.34
CA VAL A 503 34.38 -0.24 2.51
C VAL A 503 33.68 0.35 3.73
N PRO A 504 33.32 -0.45 4.76
CA PRO A 504 32.78 0.08 6.00
C PRO A 504 33.73 1.12 6.61
N PHE A 505 33.20 2.26 7.05
CA PHE A 505 33.99 3.20 7.83
C PHE A 505 34.30 2.59 9.21
N ARG A 506 35.49 2.88 9.75
CA ARG A 506 35.99 2.33 11.02
C ARG A 506 35.14 2.77 12.21
N ASP A 507 35.35 2.17 13.38
CA ASP A 507 34.66 2.59 14.61
C ASP A 507 34.89 4.09 14.85
N PRO A 508 33.89 4.87 15.32
CA PRO A 508 34.07 6.29 15.61
C PRO A 508 35.27 6.65 16.50
N ARG A 509 35.77 5.70 17.31
CA ARG A 509 36.99 5.85 18.13
C ARG A 509 38.28 5.87 17.32
N GLU A 510 38.25 5.33 16.11
CA GLU A 510 39.37 5.22 15.18
C GLU A 510 39.32 6.30 14.09
N TRP A 511 38.33 7.19 14.14
CA TRP A 511 38.24 8.30 13.20
C TRP A 511 39.37 9.30 13.48
N PRO A 512 40.00 9.86 12.44
CA PRO A 512 40.96 10.94 12.62
C PRO A 512 40.33 12.08 13.42
N PRO A 513 41.07 12.72 14.35
CA PRO A 513 40.58 13.89 15.04
C PRO A 513 40.21 14.99 14.03
N TYR A 514 39.04 15.58 14.21
CA TYR A 514 38.57 16.70 13.40
C TYR A 514 38.93 18.00 14.08
N ASP A 515 39.89 18.72 13.48
CA ASP A 515 40.30 20.05 13.94
C ASP A 515 39.51 21.18 13.27
N GLY A 516 38.51 20.86 12.43
CA GLY A 516 37.74 21.83 11.62
C GLY A 516 36.70 22.64 12.39
N PRO A 517 35.95 23.54 11.73
CA PRO A 517 34.98 24.35 12.44
C PRO A 517 33.83 23.50 12.98
N LYS A 518 33.33 23.79 14.18
CA LYS A 518 32.16 23.13 14.78
C LYS A 518 30.88 23.72 14.17
N TYR A 519 30.15 22.89 13.44
CA TYR A 519 28.90 23.31 12.81
C TYR A 519 27.71 23.06 13.70
N VAL A 520 26.88 24.08 13.87
CA VAL A 520 25.61 23.96 14.60
C VAL A 520 24.43 24.18 13.64
N ALA A 521 23.32 23.53 13.95
CA ALA A 521 22.08 23.82 13.26
C ALA A 521 21.61 25.24 13.58
N ASP A 522 21.19 25.97 12.54
CA ASP A 522 20.67 27.33 12.70
C ASP A 522 19.45 27.34 13.66
N PRO A 523 19.54 28.03 14.81
CA PRO A 523 18.43 28.17 15.75
C PRO A 523 17.16 28.75 15.11
N ALA A 524 17.28 29.60 14.09
CA ALA A 524 16.14 30.19 13.38
C ALA A 524 15.28 29.15 12.65
N TYR A 525 15.88 28.02 12.26
CA TYR A 525 15.20 26.91 11.60
C TYR A 525 14.65 25.86 12.58
N ARG A 526 14.77 26.08 13.89
CA ARG A 526 14.17 25.22 14.91
C ARG A 526 12.65 25.37 14.93
N TRP A 527 11.92 24.27 15.13
CA TRP A 527 10.47 24.34 15.27
C TRP A 527 10.05 25.00 16.61
N ASN A 528 9.34 26.14 16.54
CA ASN A 528 8.94 26.94 17.71
C ASN A 528 7.57 26.58 18.33
N LYS A 529 6.82 25.59 17.81
CA LYS A 529 5.46 25.25 18.30
C LYS A 529 5.39 23.85 18.94
N ARG A 530 4.82 23.76 20.15
CA ARG A 530 4.33 22.49 20.76
C ARG A 530 2.91 22.23 20.27
N GLY A 531 2.70 21.21 19.45
CA GLY A 531 1.37 20.79 18.98
C GLY A 531 1.43 19.97 17.68
N THR A 532 0.38 19.20 17.40
CA THR A 532 0.23 18.46 16.14
C THR A 532 0.23 19.45 14.97
N ARG A 533 1.11 19.19 14.00
CA ARG A 533 1.26 20.00 12.78
C ARG A 533 -0.09 20.13 12.08
N LYS A 534 -0.67 21.34 12.05
CA LYS A 534 -1.51 21.71 10.89
C LYS A 534 -0.56 21.73 9.70
N ARG A 535 -0.73 20.78 8.79
CA ARG A 535 0.01 20.79 7.53
C ARG A 535 -0.39 22.08 6.82
N THR A 536 0.54 23.02 6.65
CA THR A 536 0.42 24.09 5.64
C THR A 536 0.87 23.58 4.26
N ARG A 537 0.74 22.27 4.03
CA ARG A 537 0.71 21.67 2.70
C ARG A 537 -0.77 21.38 2.45
N HIS A 538 -1.34 21.94 1.39
CA HIS A 538 -2.62 21.43 0.90
C HIS A 538 -2.46 19.93 0.64
N ASN A 539 -3.40 19.12 1.13
CA ASN A 539 -3.36 17.67 0.91
C ASN A 539 -3.38 17.42 -0.60
N MET A 540 -2.28 16.89 -1.13
CA MET A 540 -2.17 16.48 -2.53
C MET A 540 -2.86 15.12 -2.72
N THR A 541 -3.34 14.79 -3.92
CA THR A 541 -3.84 13.44 -4.26
C THR A 541 -2.78 12.36 -3.98
N MET A 542 -1.49 12.71 -4.01
CA MET A 542 -0.38 11.84 -3.61
C MET A 542 -0.17 11.72 -2.09
N ASP A 543 -0.59 12.69 -1.28
CA ASP A 543 -0.67 12.53 0.19
C ASP A 543 -1.84 11.59 0.58
N GLN A 544 -2.77 11.34 -0.35
CA GLN A 544 -3.83 10.34 -0.21
C GLN A 544 -3.39 8.90 -0.55
N LEU A 545 -2.12 8.66 -0.94
CA LEU A 545 -1.57 7.30 -0.97
C LEU A 545 -1.08 6.81 0.41
N SER A 546 -1.24 7.63 1.46
CA SER A 546 -1.43 7.13 2.82
C SER A 546 -2.85 7.37 3.31
N GLY A 547 -3.83 7.27 2.41
CA GLY A 547 -5.15 6.81 2.77
C GLY A 547 -5.02 5.42 3.36
N ARG A 548 -4.65 5.34 4.65
CA ARG A 548 -5.49 4.56 5.53
C ARG A 548 -6.88 5.04 5.18
N THR A 549 -7.65 4.21 4.48
CA THR A 549 -9.08 4.18 4.75
C THR A 549 -9.15 4.29 6.26
N ARG A 550 -9.73 5.38 6.74
CA ARG A 550 -10.11 5.49 8.13
C ARG A 550 -11.33 4.56 8.31
N ARG A 551 -11.22 3.30 7.87
CA ARG A 551 -11.95 2.22 8.48
C ARG A 551 -11.35 2.16 9.87
N GLY A 552 -12.07 2.74 10.83
CA GLY A 552 -11.88 2.36 12.21
C GLY A 552 -11.83 0.84 12.28
N ARG A 553 -11.23 0.30 13.34
CA ARG A 553 -11.69 -1.01 13.79
C ARG A 553 -13.22 -0.92 13.76
N ALA A 554 -13.88 -1.80 13.03
CA ALA A 554 -15.32 -1.93 13.15
C ALA A 554 -15.55 -2.28 14.62
N THR A 555 -15.96 -1.29 15.41
CA THR A 555 -16.82 -1.59 16.55
C THR A 555 -18.04 -2.24 15.93
N PRO A 556 -18.46 -3.44 16.39
CA PRO A 556 -19.65 -4.07 15.85
C PRO A 556 -20.81 -3.08 15.97
N PHE A 557 -21.67 -3.04 14.94
CA PHE A 557 -22.76 -2.07 14.82
C PHE A 557 -23.67 -2.09 16.07
N LEU A 558 -23.79 -3.25 16.70
CA LEU A 558 -24.31 -3.44 18.05
C LEU A 558 -23.20 -4.05 18.92
N ALA A 559 -23.14 -3.67 20.21
CA ALA A 559 -22.35 -4.43 21.18
C ALA A 559 -22.84 -5.89 21.19
N ASP A 560 -21.92 -6.82 21.45
CA ASP A 560 -22.05 -8.29 21.46
C ASP A 560 -23.50 -8.82 21.27
N PRO A 561 -23.82 -9.55 20.17
CA PRO A 561 -25.18 -10.07 19.93
C PRO A 561 -25.70 -10.99 21.05
N GLU A 562 -24.85 -11.42 21.98
CA GLU A 562 -25.24 -12.10 23.21
C GLU A 562 -26.07 -11.22 24.18
N GLN A 563 -26.01 -9.88 24.07
CA GLN A 563 -26.61 -8.94 25.05
C GLN A 563 -27.92 -8.25 24.60
N THR A 564 -28.38 -8.41 23.35
CA THR A 564 -29.61 -7.73 22.88
C THR A 564 -30.57 -8.68 22.16
N GLU A 565 -31.88 -8.57 22.44
CA GLU A 565 -32.90 -9.47 21.87
C GLU A 565 -33.05 -9.36 20.33
N CYS A 566 -32.83 -8.18 19.73
CA CYS A 566 -32.85 -8.01 18.26
C CYS A 566 -31.66 -8.71 17.58
N GLY A 567 -30.52 -8.91 18.28
CA GLY A 567 -29.37 -9.69 17.79
C GLY A 567 -29.60 -11.21 17.73
N LYS A 568 -30.62 -11.72 18.47
CA LYS A 568 -31.02 -13.13 18.50
C LYS A 568 -31.95 -13.55 17.34
N MET A 569 -32.28 -12.64 16.43
CA MET A 569 -33.14 -12.93 15.27
C MET A 569 -32.38 -13.00 13.94
N ALA A 570 -31.14 -12.48 13.87
CA ALA A 570 -30.38 -12.38 12.63
C ALA A 570 -28.94 -12.88 12.80
N HIS A 571 -28.78 -14.20 12.89
CA HIS A 571 -27.50 -14.86 13.19
C HIS A 571 -26.60 -15.03 11.96
N PHE A 572 -25.98 -13.94 11.50
CA PHE A 572 -24.75 -14.01 10.71
C PHE A 572 -23.56 -13.80 11.65
N HIS A 573 -22.81 -14.85 12.00
CA HIS A 573 -21.53 -14.70 12.67
C HIS A 573 -20.51 -14.13 11.67
N LEU A 574 -20.29 -12.82 11.76
CA LEU A 574 -19.43 -12.11 10.82
C LEU A 574 -17.96 -12.29 11.19
N LEU A 575 -17.25 -13.04 10.34
CA LEU A 575 -15.81 -12.89 10.17
C LEU A 575 -15.50 -11.44 9.83
N ASP A 576 -14.52 -10.83 10.52
CA ASP A 576 -14.09 -9.44 10.33
C ASP A 576 -13.97 -9.08 8.83
N PRO A 577 -14.92 -8.33 8.24
CA PRO A 577 -14.91 -7.98 6.82
C PRO A 577 -13.76 -7.02 6.47
N ALA A 578 -13.05 -6.48 7.48
CA ALA A 578 -11.93 -5.56 7.30
C ALA A 578 -10.63 -6.27 6.90
N TYR A 579 -10.60 -7.60 6.83
CA TYR A 579 -9.43 -8.34 6.38
C TYR A 579 -9.34 -8.37 4.84
N ASP A 580 -8.66 -7.36 4.30
CA ASP A 580 -8.00 -7.38 2.97
C ASP A 580 -8.90 -7.32 1.71
N GLN A 581 -9.96 -6.50 1.72
CA GLN A 581 -10.82 -6.27 0.56
C GLN A 581 -10.14 -5.50 -0.60
N THR A 582 -9.07 -4.75 -0.36
CA THR A 582 -8.49 -3.84 -1.38
C THR A 582 -7.51 -4.49 -2.35
N HIS A 583 -6.81 -5.56 -1.95
CA HIS A 583 -5.79 -6.21 -2.79
C HIS A 583 -6.31 -7.53 -3.39
N ARG A 584 -7.14 -8.28 -2.66
CA ARG A 584 -7.88 -9.43 -3.20
C ARG A 584 -8.84 -9.01 -4.32
N GLY A 585 -9.52 -7.86 -4.19
CA GLY A 585 -10.36 -7.32 -5.26
C GLY A 585 -9.62 -7.03 -6.57
N ARG A 586 -8.35 -6.62 -6.51
CA ARG A 586 -7.48 -6.42 -7.70
C ARG A 586 -7.01 -7.73 -8.32
N LEU A 587 -6.74 -8.74 -7.49
CA LEU A 587 -6.39 -10.10 -7.90
C LEU A 587 -7.53 -10.75 -8.70
N ILE A 588 -8.75 -10.57 -8.18
CA ILE A 588 -10.00 -11.12 -8.70
C ILE A 588 -10.39 -10.43 -10.02
N ALA A 589 -10.27 -9.11 -10.12
CA ALA A 589 -10.59 -8.38 -11.35
C ALA A 589 -9.69 -8.75 -12.55
N ALA A 590 -8.45 -9.21 -12.32
CA ALA A 590 -7.55 -9.58 -13.40
C ALA A 590 -7.97 -10.87 -14.15
N GLY A 591 -8.66 -11.79 -13.46
CA GLY A 591 -9.12 -13.07 -14.01
C GLY A 591 -10.59 -13.11 -14.45
N TRP A 592 -11.41 -12.13 -14.04
CA TRP A 592 -12.82 -12.05 -14.41
C TRP A 592 -12.99 -11.69 -15.90
N ARG A 593 -13.97 -12.31 -16.55
CA ARG A 593 -14.40 -12.00 -17.93
C ARG A 593 -15.87 -11.58 -17.91
N PRO A 594 -16.16 -10.28 -18.10
CA PRO A 594 -17.54 -9.77 -18.14
C PRO A 594 -18.41 -10.47 -19.18
N GLU A 595 -17.82 -10.94 -20.28
CA GLU A 595 -18.53 -11.61 -21.39
C GLU A 595 -19.12 -12.97 -20.99
N THR A 596 -18.56 -13.62 -19.96
CA THR A 596 -18.93 -14.98 -19.55
C THR A 596 -19.38 -15.08 -18.10
N HIS A 597 -19.33 -13.98 -17.33
CA HIS A 597 -19.55 -13.95 -15.88
C HIS A 597 -18.75 -15.03 -15.13
N SER A 598 -17.51 -15.24 -15.55
CA SER A 598 -16.63 -16.28 -15.00
C SER A 598 -15.19 -15.82 -14.89
N PHE A 599 -14.46 -16.46 -13.99
CA PHE A 599 -13.01 -16.37 -13.88
C PHE A 599 -12.37 -17.36 -14.85
N HIS A 600 -11.41 -16.88 -15.64
CA HIS A 600 -10.62 -17.71 -16.53
C HIS A 600 -9.32 -18.10 -15.84
N LEU A 601 -9.19 -19.37 -15.48
CA LEU A 601 -8.04 -19.95 -14.80
C LEU A 601 -7.30 -20.92 -15.74
N PRO A 602 -6.02 -21.28 -15.45
CA PRO A 602 -5.21 -22.13 -16.35
C PRO A 602 -5.84 -23.47 -16.75
N PHE A 603 -6.82 -23.95 -15.98
CA PHE A 603 -7.48 -25.26 -16.14
C PHE A 603 -8.96 -25.18 -16.53
N GLY A 604 -9.50 -23.99 -16.79
CA GLY A 604 -10.88 -23.77 -17.24
C GLY A 604 -11.61 -22.59 -16.57
N GLU A 605 -12.90 -22.45 -16.90
CA GLU A 605 -13.77 -21.43 -16.30
C GLU A 605 -14.32 -21.87 -14.94
N MET A 606 -14.37 -20.93 -13.99
CA MET A 606 -15.03 -21.08 -12.68
C MET A 606 -15.76 -19.79 -12.30
N THR A 607 -16.82 -19.87 -11.49
CA THR A 607 -17.52 -18.68 -10.98
C THR A 607 -18.28 -18.97 -9.68
N VAL A 608 -18.73 -17.91 -8.99
CA VAL A 608 -19.66 -18.02 -7.87
C VAL A 608 -21.03 -18.37 -8.43
N THR A 609 -21.74 -19.34 -7.87
CA THR A 609 -23.02 -19.84 -8.40
C THR A 609 -24.16 -19.69 -7.39
N LEU A 610 -25.41 -19.91 -7.81
CA LEU A 610 -26.55 -19.95 -6.89
C LEU A 610 -26.37 -20.99 -5.76
N HIS A 611 -25.65 -22.08 -6.05
CA HIS A 611 -25.25 -23.07 -5.06
C HIS A 611 -24.45 -22.43 -3.91
N ASP A 612 -23.47 -21.59 -4.24
CA ASP A 612 -22.62 -20.93 -3.25
C ASP A 612 -23.40 -19.88 -2.46
N CYS A 613 -24.31 -19.13 -3.10
CA CYS A 613 -25.18 -18.17 -2.42
C CYS A 613 -26.03 -18.83 -1.32
N GLN A 614 -26.66 -19.96 -1.64
CA GLN A 614 -27.49 -20.67 -0.67
C GLN A 614 -26.66 -21.34 0.43
N LYS A 615 -25.63 -22.13 0.07
CA LYS A 615 -24.82 -22.87 1.07
C LYS A 615 -24.06 -21.93 2.01
N MET A 616 -23.50 -20.83 1.49
CA MET A 616 -22.65 -19.94 2.30
C MET A 616 -23.44 -18.87 3.04
N LEU A 617 -24.47 -18.26 2.42
CA LEU A 617 -25.24 -17.18 3.03
C LEU A 617 -26.58 -17.61 3.62
N GLY A 618 -27.09 -18.80 3.30
CA GLY A 618 -28.42 -19.25 3.75
C GLY A 618 -29.56 -18.40 3.19
N LEU A 619 -29.36 -17.75 2.04
CA LEU A 619 -30.37 -16.94 1.37
C LEU A 619 -31.18 -17.80 0.39
N SER A 620 -32.49 -17.56 0.34
CA SER A 620 -33.39 -18.20 -0.64
C SER A 620 -32.96 -17.81 -2.06
N ILE A 621 -32.85 -18.79 -2.94
CA ILE A 621 -32.67 -18.56 -4.39
C ILE A 621 -33.99 -18.76 -5.15
N TRP A 622 -35.02 -19.28 -4.48
CA TRP A 622 -36.40 -19.25 -4.94
C TRP A 622 -37.12 -17.96 -4.52
N GLY A 623 -38.07 -17.49 -5.33
CA GLY A 623 -38.93 -16.36 -5.01
C GLY A 623 -39.02 -15.29 -6.09
N GLN A 624 -39.62 -14.15 -5.75
CA GLN A 624 -39.78 -12.99 -6.64
C GLN A 624 -38.43 -12.31 -6.92
N ALA A 625 -38.28 -11.75 -8.12
CA ALA A 625 -37.13 -10.91 -8.44
C ALA A 625 -37.09 -9.65 -7.56
N VAL A 626 -35.90 -9.26 -7.09
CA VAL A 626 -35.74 -8.05 -6.26
C VAL A 626 -35.74 -6.83 -7.17
N THR A 627 -36.88 -6.15 -7.23
CA THR A 627 -37.08 -4.94 -8.02
C THR A 627 -38.13 -4.04 -7.37
N GLY A 628 -38.19 -2.78 -7.78
CA GLY A 628 -39.14 -1.80 -7.26
C GLY A 628 -38.91 -0.39 -7.83
N PRO A 629 -39.78 0.57 -7.47
CA PRO A 629 -39.67 1.94 -7.95
C PRO A 629 -38.45 2.67 -7.36
N CYS A 630 -37.55 3.14 -8.23
CA CYS A 630 -36.38 3.95 -7.86
C CYS A 630 -36.63 5.46 -8.03
N VAL A 631 -37.64 6.01 -7.33
CA VAL A 631 -37.98 7.44 -7.42
C VAL A 631 -37.08 8.27 -6.49
N SER A 632 -36.23 9.14 -7.01
CA SER A 632 -35.35 9.95 -6.15
C SER A 632 -36.09 11.04 -5.37
N GLU A 633 -37.23 11.53 -5.86
CA GLU A 633 -38.02 12.54 -5.15
C GLU A 633 -38.58 11.99 -3.83
N GLY A 634 -38.51 12.77 -2.75
CA GLY A 634 -39.03 12.39 -1.43
C GLY A 634 -38.30 11.22 -0.75
N TRP A 635 -37.13 10.79 -1.23
CA TRP A 635 -36.43 9.61 -0.69
C TRP A 635 -36.10 9.73 0.80
N ARG A 636 -35.75 10.93 1.27
CA ARG A 636 -35.47 11.18 2.70
C ARG A 636 -36.68 10.96 3.59
N ALA A 637 -37.87 11.35 3.15
CA ALA A 637 -39.10 11.12 3.90
C ALA A 637 -39.42 9.63 4.00
N ARG A 638 -39.21 8.86 2.92
CA ARG A 638 -39.38 7.40 2.94
C ARG A 638 -38.36 6.70 3.84
N VAL A 639 -37.11 7.14 3.82
CA VAL A 639 -36.09 6.66 4.75
C VAL A 639 -36.47 7.01 6.19
N ALA A 640 -36.91 8.24 6.45
CA ALA A 640 -37.30 8.67 7.78
C ALA A 640 -38.45 7.83 8.33
N ALA A 641 -39.47 7.55 7.50
CA ALA A 641 -40.57 6.65 7.85
C ALA A 641 -40.09 5.21 8.11
N PHE A 642 -39.12 4.72 7.32
CA PHE A 642 -38.57 3.38 7.48
C PHE A 642 -37.69 3.23 8.74
N LEU A 643 -36.92 4.26 9.09
CA LEU A 643 -35.98 4.25 10.23
C LEU A 643 -36.60 4.81 11.53
N GLY A 644 -37.77 5.43 11.48
CA GLY A 644 -38.39 6.12 12.62
C GLY A 644 -37.66 7.39 13.06
N ARG A 645 -36.82 7.97 12.19
CA ARG A 645 -36.03 9.17 12.49
C ARG A 645 -35.75 9.98 11.23
N GLU A 646 -35.91 11.30 11.32
CA GLU A 646 -35.57 12.21 10.22
C GLU A 646 -34.07 12.16 9.85
N VAL A 647 -33.80 12.25 8.55
CA VAL A 647 -32.45 12.26 7.99
C VAL A 647 -32.07 13.70 7.65
N GLU A 648 -31.12 14.27 8.40
CA GLU A 648 -30.62 15.64 8.22
C GLU A 648 -29.92 15.85 6.86
N GLU A 649 -29.81 17.11 6.40
CA GLU A 649 -29.15 17.46 5.14
C GLU A 649 -27.63 17.18 5.17
N GLN A 650 -27.25 15.98 4.74
CA GLN A 650 -25.85 15.56 4.60
C GLN A 650 -25.31 15.81 3.18
N GLY A 651 -25.18 17.09 2.81
CA GLY A 651 -24.57 17.50 1.54
C GLY A 651 -25.33 17.06 0.29
N THR A 652 -24.65 16.97 -0.85
CA THR A 652 -25.25 16.79 -2.19
C THR A 652 -25.63 15.33 -2.55
N ARG A 653 -25.58 14.39 -1.59
CA ARG A 653 -25.83 12.97 -1.88
C ARG A 653 -27.33 12.68 -2.05
N THR A 654 -27.66 11.96 -3.11
CA THR A 654 -29.04 11.62 -3.50
C THR A 654 -29.31 10.10 -3.50
N SER A 655 -28.31 9.26 -3.27
CA SER A 655 -28.39 7.80 -3.45
C SER A 655 -28.61 6.99 -2.17
N GLY A 656 -28.56 7.59 -0.97
CA GLY A 656 -28.66 6.85 0.29
C GLY A 656 -28.21 7.62 1.52
N VAL A 657 -28.21 6.94 2.67
CA VAL A 657 -27.74 7.47 3.97
C VAL A 657 -26.33 6.99 4.26
N LEU A 658 -25.51 7.80 4.94
CA LEU A 658 -24.17 7.40 5.34
C LEU A 658 -24.21 6.26 6.37
N ILE A 659 -23.37 5.23 6.15
CA ILE A 659 -23.20 4.13 7.10
C ILE A 659 -22.72 4.65 8.47
N SER A 660 -21.87 5.68 8.48
CA SER A 660 -21.42 6.32 9.71
C SER A 660 -22.56 7.00 10.48
N TRP A 661 -23.54 7.55 9.75
CA TRP A 661 -24.71 8.16 10.39
C TRP A 661 -25.62 7.10 11.02
N LEU A 662 -25.85 5.97 10.34
CA LEU A 662 -26.59 4.84 10.92
C LEU A 662 -25.90 4.35 12.21
N GLN A 663 -24.56 4.25 12.21
CA GLN A 663 -23.79 3.86 13.40
C GLN A 663 -23.91 4.87 14.54
N GLU A 664 -23.87 6.16 14.23
CA GLU A 664 -23.98 7.22 15.23
C GLU A 664 -25.35 7.22 15.91
N HIS A 665 -26.42 6.94 15.17
CA HIS A 665 -27.80 7.11 15.65
C HIS A 665 -28.48 5.82 16.12
N PHE A 666 -28.01 4.64 15.69
CA PHE A 666 -28.67 3.36 15.93
C PHE A 666 -27.72 2.25 16.44
N SER A 667 -26.53 2.59 16.94
CA SER A 667 -25.58 1.59 17.43
C SER A 667 -25.95 0.94 18.77
N GLN A 668 -26.87 1.54 19.53
CA GLN A 668 -27.35 1.03 20.81
C GLN A 668 -28.86 1.17 20.90
N CYS A 669 -29.57 0.04 20.87
CA CYS A 669 -31.00 0.02 21.17
C CYS A 669 -31.20 0.23 22.67
N PRO A 670 -32.12 1.14 23.11
CA PRO A 670 -32.47 1.26 24.52
C PRO A 670 -32.96 -0.07 25.10
N GLN A 671 -32.62 -0.36 26.37
CA GLN A 671 -32.97 -1.63 27.03
C GLN A 671 -34.48 -1.79 27.24
N ASP A 672 -35.22 -0.69 27.40
CA ASP A 672 -36.67 -0.67 27.62
C ASP A 672 -37.44 -0.16 26.38
N ALA A 673 -36.88 -0.38 25.18
CA ALA A 673 -37.51 0.06 23.93
C ALA A 673 -38.83 -0.69 23.67
N ASP A 674 -39.85 0.03 23.20
CA ASP A 674 -41.09 -0.60 22.74
C ASP A 674 -40.87 -1.40 21.44
N ILE A 675 -41.84 -2.26 21.10
CA ILE A 675 -41.77 -3.16 19.94
C ILE A 675 -41.57 -2.37 18.64
N GLU A 676 -42.16 -1.17 18.54
CA GLU A 676 -42.04 -0.32 17.37
C GLU A 676 -40.60 0.21 17.21
N THR A 677 -40.00 0.71 18.29
CA THR A 677 -38.60 1.14 18.34
C THR A 677 -37.66 -0.02 18.03
N VAL A 678 -37.86 -1.19 18.64
CA VAL A 678 -37.08 -2.40 18.31
C VAL A 678 -37.22 -2.73 16.82
N GLY A 679 -38.42 -2.61 16.25
CA GLY A 679 -38.68 -2.76 14.82
C GLY A 679 -37.83 -1.82 13.96
N HIS A 680 -37.73 -0.53 14.33
CA HIS A 680 -36.86 0.44 13.65
C HIS A 680 -35.38 0.06 13.73
N TYR A 681 -34.89 -0.38 14.90
CA TYR A 681 -33.50 -0.82 15.04
C TYR A 681 -33.20 -2.08 14.22
N CYS A 682 -34.13 -3.05 14.15
CA CYS A 682 -33.96 -4.23 13.32
C CYS A 682 -33.97 -3.87 11.81
N ARG A 683 -34.81 -2.92 11.37
CA ARG A 683 -34.78 -2.36 10.01
C ARG A 683 -33.44 -1.71 9.67
N VAL A 684 -32.90 -0.91 10.60
CA VAL A 684 -31.59 -0.27 10.44
C VAL A 684 -30.47 -1.31 10.34
N TRP A 685 -30.50 -2.34 11.17
CA TRP A 685 -29.52 -3.42 11.13
C TRP A 685 -29.54 -4.15 9.79
N ILE A 686 -30.73 -4.45 9.25
CA ILE A 686 -30.86 -5.09 7.92
C ILE A 686 -30.35 -4.17 6.81
N LEU A 687 -30.68 -2.87 6.86
CA LEU A 687 -30.17 -1.90 5.91
C LEU A 687 -28.63 -1.77 5.99
N HIS A 688 -28.06 -1.85 7.19
CA HIS A 688 -26.61 -1.88 7.40
C HIS A 688 -25.98 -3.16 6.85
N LEU A 689 -26.59 -4.33 7.08
CA LEU A 689 -26.15 -5.61 6.52
C LEU A 689 -26.14 -5.56 4.99
N PHE A 690 -27.18 -4.99 4.39
CA PHE A 690 -27.28 -4.79 2.94
C PHE A 690 -26.15 -3.88 2.44
N ALA A 691 -25.92 -2.75 3.11
CA ALA A 691 -24.91 -1.77 2.72
C ALA A 691 -23.46 -2.24 2.89
N CYS A 692 -23.18 -3.13 3.86
CA CYS A 692 -21.82 -3.54 4.19
C CYS A 692 -21.43 -4.90 3.60
N ILE A 693 -22.40 -5.80 3.38
CA ILE A 693 -22.13 -7.22 3.15
C ILE A 693 -22.79 -7.72 1.87
N LEU A 694 -24.12 -7.58 1.74
CA LEU A 694 -24.85 -8.19 0.62
C LEU A 694 -24.78 -7.35 -0.66
N PHE A 695 -24.96 -6.04 -0.54
CA PHE A 695 -25.05 -5.09 -1.65
C PHE A 695 -24.20 -3.81 -1.45
N PRO A 696 -22.92 -3.90 -0.99
CA PRO A 696 -22.08 -2.73 -0.86
C PRO A 696 -21.80 -2.12 -2.25
N ASP A 697 -21.88 -0.80 -2.35
CA ASP A 697 -21.44 -0.10 -3.54
C ASP A 697 -19.90 0.04 -3.57
N ALA A 698 -19.37 0.63 -4.65
CA ALA A 698 -17.94 0.90 -4.75
C ALA A 698 -17.44 1.89 -3.68
N THR A 699 -18.30 2.79 -3.19
CA THR A 699 -17.90 3.83 -2.25
C THR A 699 -17.70 3.26 -0.84
N GLY A 700 -18.48 2.23 -0.49
CA GLY A 700 -18.39 1.50 0.77
C GLY A 700 -18.75 2.32 2.00
N ASP A 701 -19.46 3.44 1.81
CA ASP A 701 -19.85 4.36 2.89
C ASP A 701 -21.34 4.74 2.87
N THR A 702 -22.11 4.20 1.91
CA THR A 702 -23.52 4.58 1.68
C THR A 702 -24.44 3.36 1.77
N ALA A 703 -25.51 3.48 2.56
CA ALA A 703 -26.64 2.58 2.58
C ALA A 703 -27.74 3.10 1.64
N SER A 704 -27.92 2.41 0.52
CA SER A 704 -28.86 2.84 -0.52
C SER A 704 -30.30 2.77 -0.06
N TRP A 705 -31.08 3.81 -0.34
CA TRP A 705 -32.52 3.83 -0.06
C TRP A 705 -33.32 2.93 -1.02
N MET A 706 -32.71 2.41 -2.10
CA MET A 706 -33.41 1.58 -3.10
C MET A 706 -34.04 0.31 -2.49
N TRP A 707 -33.44 -0.20 -1.40
CA TRP A 707 -33.90 -1.43 -0.74
C TRP A 707 -35.16 -1.24 0.09
N ILE A 708 -35.51 0.01 0.44
CA ILE A 708 -36.59 0.30 1.39
C ILE A 708 -37.91 -0.29 0.93
N HIS A 709 -38.26 -0.14 -0.35
CA HIS A 709 -39.51 -0.69 -0.88
C HIS A 709 -39.64 -2.20 -0.64
N CYS A 710 -38.56 -2.95 -0.81
CA CYS A 710 -38.54 -4.40 -0.62
C CYS A 710 -38.48 -4.81 0.86
N LEU A 711 -38.18 -3.89 1.77
CA LEU A 711 -37.97 -4.15 3.20
C LEU A 711 -39.06 -3.55 4.10
N THR A 712 -39.97 -2.72 3.56
CA THR A 712 -41.06 -2.10 4.33
C THR A 712 -41.99 -3.14 4.95
N ASP A 713 -42.34 -4.18 4.18
CA ASP A 713 -43.16 -5.32 4.61
C ASP A 713 -42.29 -6.57 4.77
N TRP A 714 -42.22 -7.11 5.99
CA TRP A 714 -41.38 -8.27 6.31
C TRP A 714 -41.86 -9.59 5.69
N HIS A 715 -43.18 -9.75 5.53
CA HIS A 715 -43.73 -10.94 4.90
C HIS A 715 -43.38 -10.94 3.42
N GLN A 716 -43.57 -9.80 2.74
CA GLN A 716 -43.16 -9.62 1.35
C GLN A 716 -41.64 -9.71 1.19
N ALA A 717 -40.86 -9.16 2.12
CA ALA A 717 -39.40 -9.27 2.13
C ALA A 717 -38.95 -10.74 2.11
N GLY A 718 -39.66 -11.63 2.79
CA GLY A 718 -39.36 -13.07 2.82
C GLY A 718 -39.66 -13.82 1.52
N LEU A 719 -40.43 -13.23 0.59
CA LEU A 719 -40.81 -13.86 -0.68
C LEU A 719 -39.83 -13.56 -1.83
N TYR A 720 -38.86 -12.67 -1.63
CA TYR A 720 -37.87 -12.34 -2.65
C TYR A 720 -36.71 -13.35 -2.71
N SER A 721 -36.22 -13.58 -3.92
CA SER A 721 -35.01 -14.36 -4.19
C SER A 721 -33.74 -13.55 -3.90
N TRP A 722 -33.46 -13.33 -2.61
CA TRP A 722 -32.30 -12.55 -2.16
C TRP A 722 -30.96 -13.16 -2.58
N GLY A 723 -30.85 -14.49 -2.64
CA GLY A 723 -29.64 -15.17 -3.10
C GLY A 723 -29.34 -14.87 -4.57
N SER A 724 -30.36 -14.89 -5.44
CA SER A 724 -30.22 -14.52 -6.86
C SER A 724 -29.89 -13.04 -7.03
N ALA A 725 -30.49 -12.16 -6.22
CA ALA A 725 -30.19 -10.74 -6.23
C ALA A 725 -28.74 -10.45 -5.83
N VAL A 726 -28.24 -11.10 -4.77
CA VAL A 726 -26.83 -11.00 -4.34
C VAL A 726 -25.88 -11.44 -5.44
N LEU A 727 -26.18 -12.56 -6.12
CA LEU A 727 -25.35 -13.04 -7.22
C LEU A 727 -25.36 -12.08 -8.41
N CYS A 728 -26.55 -11.59 -8.79
CA CYS A 728 -26.71 -10.61 -9.86
C CYS A 728 -25.90 -9.34 -9.60
N PHE A 729 -26.01 -8.81 -8.38
CA PHE A 729 -25.33 -7.58 -8.00
C PHE A 729 -23.81 -7.78 -7.90
N LEU A 730 -23.35 -8.94 -7.41
CA LEU A 730 -21.93 -9.31 -7.41
C LEU A 730 -21.38 -9.38 -8.84
N TYR A 731 -22.06 -10.05 -9.76
CA TYR A 731 -21.66 -10.11 -11.17
C TYR A 731 -21.55 -8.71 -11.80
N ARG A 732 -22.59 -7.88 -11.63
CA ARG A 732 -22.59 -6.48 -12.11
C ARG A 732 -21.40 -5.70 -11.54
N GLN A 733 -21.14 -5.82 -10.24
CA GLN A 733 -20.04 -5.11 -9.59
C GLN A 733 -18.66 -5.61 -9.98
N LEU A 734 -18.48 -6.91 -10.28
CA LEU A 734 -17.24 -7.45 -10.84
C LEU A 734 -17.03 -6.97 -12.29
N CYS A 735 -18.09 -6.93 -13.11
CA CYS A 735 -18.04 -6.37 -14.45
C CYS A 735 -17.70 -4.87 -14.44
N GLU A 736 -18.30 -4.09 -13.54
CA GLU A 736 -17.94 -2.68 -13.34
C GLU A 736 -16.52 -2.52 -12.82
N ALA A 737 -16.06 -3.36 -11.89
CA ALA A 737 -14.69 -3.31 -11.39
C ALA A 737 -13.65 -3.51 -12.50
N CYS A 738 -13.95 -4.34 -13.52
CA CYS A 738 -13.11 -4.51 -14.70
C CYS A 738 -13.09 -3.27 -15.62
N ARG A 739 -14.14 -2.45 -15.58
CA ARG A 739 -14.25 -1.20 -16.35
C ARG A 739 -13.68 0.02 -15.62
N ARG A 740 -13.44 -0.06 -14.29
CA ARG A 740 -12.95 1.06 -13.47
C ARG A 740 -11.44 1.25 -13.63
N THR A 741 -11.04 2.40 -14.15
CA THR A 741 -9.63 2.79 -14.41
C THR A 741 -8.94 3.53 -13.25
N THR A 742 -9.64 3.78 -12.14
CA THR A 742 -9.11 4.57 -11.01
C THR A 742 -8.02 3.84 -10.21
N GLY A 743 -7.02 4.57 -9.70
CA GLY A 743 -5.85 4.01 -8.99
C GLY A 743 -6.10 3.34 -7.63
N SER A 744 -7.35 3.25 -7.17
CA SER A 744 -7.79 2.54 -5.96
C SER A 744 -9.14 1.85 -6.21
N PRO A 745 -9.21 0.83 -7.07
CA PRO A 745 -10.48 0.17 -7.36
C PRO A 745 -10.92 -0.59 -6.10
N SER A 746 -12.03 -0.16 -5.52
CA SER A 746 -12.83 -0.95 -4.60
C SER A 746 -13.82 -1.79 -5.43
N VAL A 747 -13.91 -3.08 -5.10
CA VAL A 747 -14.90 -4.00 -5.67
C VAL A 747 -16.15 -3.88 -4.81
N GLY A 748 -17.28 -3.53 -5.43
CA GLY A 748 -18.60 -3.57 -4.79
C GLY A 748 -19.18 -4.98 -4.83
N GLY A 749 -20.40 -5.15 -4.32
CA GLY A 749 -21.09 -6.43 -4.25
C GLY A 749 -20.58 -7.33 -3.12
N CYS A 750 -21.16 -8.52 -2.98
CA CYS A 750 -20.89 -9.40 -1.84
C CYS A 750 -19.50 -10.05 -1.89
N VAL A 751 -18.46 -9.27 -1.59
CA VAL A 751 -17.06 -9.73 -1.53
C VAL A 751 -16.86 -10.78 -0.43
N TYR A 752 -17.71 -10.78 0.60
CA TYR A 752 -17.73 -11.83 1.62
C TYR A 752 -18.03 -13.20 1.02
N LEU A 753 -19.08 -13.31 0.20
CA LEU A 753 -19.42 -14.54 -0.52
C LEU A 753 -18.28 -14.96 -1.46
N LEU A 754 -17.73 -14.01 -2.22
CA LEU A 754 -16.63 -14.27 -3.14
C LEU A 754 -15.38 -14.80 -2.40
N GLN A 755 -15.08 -14.24 -1.24
CA GLN A 755 -13.95 -14.67 -0.41
C GLN A 755 -14.15 -16.09 0.14
N LEU A 756 -15.34 -16.39 0.67
CA LEU A 756 -15.66 -17.74 1.15
C LEU A 756 -15.60 -18.76 0.01
N TRP A 757 -16.13 -18.41 -1.16
CA TRP A 757 -16.06 -19.23 -2.37
C TRP A 757 -14.60 -19.54 -2.75
N MET A 758 -13.73 -18.52 -2.76
CA MET A 758 -12.30 -18.71 -3.01
C MET A 758 -11.68 -19.65 -1.98
N TRP A 759 -11.92 -19.44 -0.68
CA TRP A 759 -11.34 -20.28 0.37
C TRP A 759 -11.80 -21.74 0.27
N SER A 760 -13.07 -21.98 -0.04
CA SER A 760 -13.61 -23.34 -0.19
C SER A 760 -13.06 -24.07 -1.42
N ARG A 761 -12.74 -23.36 -2.51
CA ARG A 761 -12.40 -23.97 -3.80
C ARG A 761 -10.92 -23.90 -4.17
N LEU A 762 -10.24 -22.82 -3.82
CA LEU A 762 -8.85 -22.54 -4.21
C LEU A 762 -7.91 -22.65 -2.99
N PRO A 763 -6.70 -23.19 -3.16
CA PRO A 763 -5.69 -23.21 -2.10
C PRO A 763 -5.01 -21.83 -1.92
N VAL A 764 -5.02 -21.00 -2.96
CA VAL A 764 -4.39 -19.67 -2.97
C VAL A 764 -5.02 -18.77 -1.90
N GLY A 765 -4.19 -18.26 -0.99
CA GLY A 765 -4.63 -17.35 0.07
C GLY A 765 -5.68 -17.94 1.05
N ARG A 766 -5.86 -19.27 1.04
CA ARG A 766 -6.72 -20.00 1.98
C ARG A 766 -6.12 -19.90 3.40
N PRO A 767 -6.91 -19.51 4.41
CA PRO A 767 -6.40 -19.34 5.75
C PRO A 767 -6.32 -20.68 6.49
N GLU A 768 -5.55 -20.70 7.57
CA GLU A 768 -5.51 -21.82 8.52
C GLU A 768 -6.80 -21.79 9.36
N ILE A 769 -7.57 -22.89 9.35
CA ILE A 769 -8.78 -23.04 10.16
C ILE A 769 -8.36 -23.28 11.61
N MET A 770 -8.92 -22.49 12.53
CA MET A 770 -8.72 -22.58 13.97
C MET A 770 -9.92 -23.26 14.63
N PRO A 771 -9.81 -23.72 15.90
CA PRO A 771 -10.95 -24.27 16.64
C PRO A 771 -12.11 -23.27 16.68
N ARG A 772 -13.29 -23.72 16.23
CA ARG A 772 -14.51 -22.90 16.16
C ARG A 772 -15.04 -22.63 17.55
N ARG A 773 -15.74 -21.52 17.70
CA ARG A 773 -16.53 -21.27 18.93
C ARG A 773 -17.69 -22.25 18.98
N PRO A 774 -18.25 -22.62 20.14
CA PRO A 774 -19.49 -23.40 20.18
C PRO A 774 -20.64 -22.61 19.54
N TRP A 775 -21.48 -23.28 18.74
CA TRP A 775 -22.74 -22.69 18.29
C TRP A 775 -23.76 -22.71 19.42
N PHE A 776 -24.75 -21.80 19.39
CA PHE A 776 -25.77 -21.71 20.42
C PHE A 776 -26.50 -23.04 20.62
N PRO A 777 -26.54 -23.60 21.85
CA PRO A 777 -27.19 -24.89 22.11
C PRO A 777 -28.71 -24.83 21.91
N GLY A 778 -29.29 -25.87 21.30
CA GLY A 778 -30.75 -26.04 21.23
C GLY A 778 -31.48 -25.19 20.17
N GLU A 779 -30.76 -24.57 19.25
CA GLU A 779 -31.35 -23.77 18.17
C GLU A 779 -32.17 -24.61 17.16
N THR A 780 -33.23 -24.00 16.63
CA THR A 780 -34.08 -24.62 15.59
C THR A 780 -33.27 -24.95 14.32
N PRO A 781 -33.68 -25.94 13.50
CA PRO A 781 -32.98 -26.27 12.25
C PRO A 781 -32.74 -25.08 11.33
N ARG A 782 -33.63 -24.08 11.33
CA ARG A 782 -33.47 -22.85 10.54
C ARG A 782 -32.36 -21.93 11.05
N ARG A 783 -32.07 -21.96 12.35
CA ARG A 783 -31.06 -21.12 13.04
C ARG A 783 -29.73 -21.83 13.29
N GLN A 784 -29.57 -23.04 12.75
CA GLN A 784 -28.27 -23.71 12.69
C GLN A 784 -27.30 -22.92 11.77
N PRO A 785 -25.98 -23.14 11.88
CA PRO A 785 -24.99 -22.40 11.08
C PRO A 785 -25.08 -22.70 9.58
N THR A 786 -24.62 -21.75 8.75
CA THR A 786 -24.40 -21.99 7.32
C THR A 786 -23.03 -22.62 7.06
N TRP A 787 -22.75 -22.99 5.80
CA TRP A 787 -21.44 -23.55 5.43
C TRP A 787 -20.27 -22.59 5.70
N ALA A 788 -20.54 -21.28 5.73
CA ALA A 788 -19.54 -20.26 6.05
C ALA A 788 -18.91 -20.46 7.44
N TYR A 789 -19.64 -21.11 8.36
CA TYR A 789 -19.18 -21.36 9.73
C TYR A 789 -17.95 -22.27 9.81
N ILE A 790 -17.62 -22.99 8.74
CA ILE A 790 -16.33 -23.69 8.62
C ILE A 790 -15.16 -22.74 8.90
N TRP A 791 -15.30 -21.50 8.45
CA TRP A 791 -14.29 -20.46 8.48
C TRP A 791 -14.41 -19.52 9.69
N ASP A 792 -15.27 -19.80 10.69
CA ASP A 792 -15.56 -18.91 11.84
C ASP A 792 -14.33 -18.38 12.59
N GLN A 793 -13.36 -19.25 12.87
CA GLN A 793 -12.06 -18.85 13.40
C GLN A 793 -10.99 -19.23 12.38
N VAL A 794 -10.32 -18.22 11.83
CA VAL A 794 -9.27 -18.41 10.82
C VAL A 794 -8.06 -17.56 11.12
N LYS A 795 -6.88 -18.08 10.79
CA LYS A 795 -5.60 -17.41 10.95
C LYS A 795 -4.95 -17.23 9.58
N VAL A 796 -4.52 -16.01 9.30
CA VAL A 796 -3.89 -15.65 8.02
C VAL A 796 -2.42 -15.35 8.25
N SER A 797 -1.54 -15.95 7.45
CA SER A 797 -0.11 -15.63 7.45
C SER A 797 0.14 -14.23 6.87
N HIS A 798 0.74 -13.34 7.66
CA HIS A 798 1.01 -11.97 7.24
C HIS A 798 2.23 -11.87 6.30
N THR A 799 2.00 -11.77 4.99
CA THR A 799 2.99 -11.22 4.04
C THR A 799 2.84 -9.69 3.92
N ARG A 800 3.89 -9.00 3.48
CA ARG A 800 3.80 -7.56 3.17
C ARG A 800 2.76 -7.35 2.07
N LEU A 801 1.79 -6.47 2.29
CA LEU A 801 0.66 -6.20 1.38
C LEU A 801 1.07 -5.99 -0.09
N ASP A 802 2.22 -5.35 -0.34
CA ASP A 802 2.72 -5.10 -1.70
C ASP A 802 3.29 -6.36 -2.39
N ARG A 803 3.70 -7.38 -1.62
CA ARG A 803 4.23 -8.67 -2.12
C ARG A 803 3.13 -9.72 -2.25
N ALA A 804 2.13 -9.67 -1.38
CA ALA A 804 0.99 -10.59 -1.36
C ALA A 804 0.26 -10.66 -2.71
N TYR A 805 0.10 -9.53 -3.41
CA TYR A 805 -0.52 -9.52 -4.74
C TYR A 805 0.28 -10.33 -5.77
N LEU A 806 1.60 -10.14 -5.83
CA LEU A 806 2.46 -10.87 -6.76
C LEU A 806 2.55 -12.36 -6.40
N ASP A 807 2.64 -12.67 -5.10
CA ASP A 807 2.67 -14.05 -4.61
C ASP A 807 1.36 -14.77 -4.99
N TYR A 808 0.19 -14.14 -4.79
CA TYR A 808 -1.10 -14.73 -5.17
C TYR A 808 -1.30 -14.84 -6.69
N ILE A 809 -0.82 -13.90 -7.50
CA ILE A 809 -0.88 -14.03 -8.98
C ILE A 809 -0.04 -15.24 -9.42
N ASN A 810 1.18 -15.36 -8.91
CA ASN A 810 2.05 -16.51 -9.23
C ASN A 810 1.42 -17.84 -8.78
N GLU A 811 0.80 -17.87 -7.61
CA GLU A 811 0.08 -19.06 -7.11
C GLU A 811 -1.13 -19.40 -8.00
N ILE A 812 -1.90 -18.40 -8.46
CA ILE A 812 -3.04 -18.60 -9.39
C ILE A 812 -2.57 -19.12 -10.74
N ASP A 813 -1.52 -18.54 -11.31
CA ASP A 813 -0.96 -18.94 -12.60
C ASP A 813 -0.37 -20.37 -12.55
N ALA A 814 0.04 -20.83 -11.36
CA ALA A 814 0.54 -22.17 -11.13
C ALA A 814 -0.55 -23.21 -10.78
N LEU A 815 -1.83 -22.81 -10.67
CA LEU A 815 -2.89 -23.75 -10.32
C LEU A 815 -3.13 -24.78 -11.41
N THR A 816 -3.33 -26.03 -10.99
CA THR A 816 -3.79 -27.12 -11.86
C THR A 816 -5.20 -27.55 -11.48
N ALA A 817 -5.90 -28.26 -12.36
CA ALA A 817 -7.23 -28.79 -12.08
C ALA A 817 -7.28 -29.67 -10.81
N HIS A 818 -6.18 -30.36 -10.48
CA HIS A 818 -6.07 -31.24 -9.31
C HIS A 818 -5.92 -30.47 -8.00
N SER A 819 -5.43 -29.23 -8.06
CA SER A 819 -5.22 -28.38 -6.88
C SER A 819 -6.51 -27.73 -6.38
N VAL A 820 -7.62 -27.90 -7.10
CA VAL A 820 -8.90 -27.21 -6.89
C VAL A 820 -9.89 -28.16 -6.26
N ASN A 821 -10.61 -27.67 -5.24
CA ASN A 821 -11.77 -28.36 -4.70
C ASN A 821 -13.02 -27.99 -5.54
N TRP A 822 -13.40 -28.91 -6.43
CA TRP A 822 -14.51 -28.70 -7.37
C TRP A 822 -15.89 -28.85 -6.73
N GLN A 823 -16.02 -29.65 -5.67
CA GLN A 823 -17.29 -29.96 -5.02
C GLN A 823 -17.12 -29.85 -3.50
N PRO A 824 -16.97 -28.63 -2.95
CA PRO A 824 -16.67 -28.45 -1.53
C PRO A 824 -17.80 -28.85 -0.59
N TYR A 825 -18.99 -29.15 -1.11
CA TYR A 825 -20.20 -29.49 -0.35
C TYR A 825 -20.56 -30.98 -0.42
N ASP A 826 -19.98 -31.73 -1.36
CA ASP A 826 -20.38 -33.10 -1.70
C ASP A 826 -19.34 -34.15 -1.23
N GLY A 827 -18.52 -33.81 -0.24
CA GLY A 827 -17.48 -34.71 0.29
C GLY A 827 -18.03 -35.77 1.26
N ASP A 828 -17.36 -36.91 1.35
CA ASP A 828 -17.73 -38.01 2.25
C ASP A 828 -17.48 -37.71 3.74
N ASP A 829 -16.67 -36.69 4.04
CA ASP A 829 -16.36 -36.29 5.41
C ASP A 829 -17.55 -35.53 6.03
N PRO A 830 -18.17 -36.04 7.11
CA PRO A 830 -19.28 -35.37 7.76
C PRO A 830 -18.83 -34.03 8.33
N LEU A 831 -19.65 -33.00 8.14
CA LEU A 831 -19.43 -31.72 8.81
C LEU A 831 -19.43 -31.91 10.33
N PRO A 832 -18.55 -31.23 11.07
CA PRO A 832 -18.50 -31.33 12.52
C PRO A 832 -19.60 -30.49 13.22
N PHE A 833 -20.60 -30.02 12.48
CA PHE A 833 -21.76 -29.28 12.98
C PHE A 833 -22.99 -29.50 12.08
N PRO A 834 -24.21 -29.39 12.62
CA PRO A 834 -25.45 -29.41 11.83
C PRO A 834 -25.60 -28.13 10.99
N LEU A 835 -26.12 -28.26 9.77
CA LEU A 835 -26.37 -27.12 8.89
C LEU A 835 -27.78 -26.53 9.05
N SER A 836 -27.89 -25.23 8.78
CA SER A 836 -29.18 -24.57 8.59
C SER A 836 -30.01 -25.28 7.53
N PHE A 837 -31.30 -25.49 7.82
CA PHE A 837 -32.28 -25.89 6.81
C PHE A 837 -32.25 -24.98 5.59
N MET A 838 -31.92 -23.69 5.75
CA MET A 838 -31.84 -22.71 4.66
C MET A 838 -30.69 -22.98 3.66
N CYS A 839 -29.77 -23.91 3.97
CA CYS A 839 -28.65 -24.25 3.11
C CYS A 839 -28.96 -25.32 2.05
N GLY A 840 -30.17 -25.88 1.99
CA GLY A 840 -30.52 -26.80 0.91
C GLY A 840 -31.99 -26.91 0.50
N PRO A 841 -32.89 -25.94 0.77
CA PRO A 841 -34.28 -26.07 0.35
C PRO A 841 -34.44 -25.96 -1.18
N ASP A 842 -33.45 -25.40 -1.89
CA ASP A 842 -33.51 -25.11 -3.33
C ASP A 842 -32.45 -25.87 -4.15
N ASP A 843 -32.01 -27.04 -3.69
CA ASP A 843 -30.89 -27.80 -4.28
C ASP A 843 -31.09 -28.11 -5.79
N ASP A 844 -32.35 -28.28 -6.23
CA ASP A 844 -32.70 -28.55 -7.63
C ASP A 844 -32.46 -27.35 -8.57
N LEU A 845 -32.33 -26.13 -8.04
CA LEU A 845 -32.24 -24.90 -8.82
C LEU A 845 -30.79 -24.47 -9.12
N TYR A 846 -29.80 -25.10 -8.50
CA TYR A 846 -28.40 -24.70 -8.62
C TYR A 846 -27.84 -24.72 -10.04
N ARG A 847 -28.45 -25.49 -10.94
CA ARG A 847 -28.03 -25.62 -12.34
C ARG A 847 -28.99 -24.93 -13.32
N MET A 848 -29.93 -24.12 -12.83
CA MET A 848 -30.86 -23.39 -13.67
C MET A 848 -30.13 -22.35 -14.53
N VAL A 849 -30.42 -22.33 -15.83
CA VAL A 849 -29.96 -21.27 -16.74
C VAL A 849 -31.05 -20.21 -16.81
N CYS A 850 -30.81 -19.03 -16.23
CA CYS A 850 -31.82 -17.98 -16.11
C CYS A 850 -31.21 -16.57 -16.04
N PRO A 851 -32.00 -15.52 -16.37
CA PRO A 851 -31.64 -14.16 -15.98
C PRO A 851 -31.82 -13.99 -14.47
N LEU A 852 -30.80 -13.40 -13.84
CA LEU A 852 -30.82 -12.89 -12.49
C LEU A 852 -31.18 -11.40 -12.54
N ILE A 853 -32.07 -10.95 -11.66
CA ILE A 853 -32.59 -9.57 -11.66
C ILE A 853 -32.44 -8.97 -10.27
N CYS A 854 -31.81 -7.80 -10.21
CA CYS A 854 -31.66 -6.98 -9.01
C CYS A 854 -31.69 -5.48 -9.39
N PHE A 855 -32.89 -4.87 -9.36
CA PHE A 855 -33.11 -3.50 -9.83
C PHE A 855 -32.51 -3.22 -11.22
N TYR A 856 -31.53 -2.33 -11.31
CA TYR A 856 -30.84 -1.97 -12.55
C TYR A 856 -29.86 -3.06 -13.02
N ALA A 857 -29.46 -3.97 -12.13
CA ALA A 857 -28.58 -5.07 -12.47
C ALA A 857 -29.42 -6.23 -13.03
N VAL A 858 -29.14 -6.59 -14.28
CA VAL A 858 -29.68 -7.79 -14.92
C VAL A 858 -28.50 -8.56 -15.49
N GLU A 859 -28.28 -9.78 -15.00
CA GLU A 859 -27.17 -10.65 -15.38
C GLU A 859 -27.64 -12.07 -15.66
N TYR A 860 -26.82 -12.93 -16.28
CA TYR A 860 -27.21 -14.31 -16.57
C TYR A 860 -26.46 -15.32 -15.69
N HIS A 861 -27.21 -16.28 -15.15
CA HIS A 861 -26.65 -17.48 -14.53
C HIS A 861 -26.45 -18.57 -15.59
N LEU A 862 -25.19 -18.94 -15.84
CA LEU A 862 -24.79 -19.87 -16.91
C LEU A 862 -24.01 -21.09 -16.34
N PRO A 863 -24.63 -21.92 -15.48
CA PRO A 863 -23.94 -23.01 -14.76
C PRO A 863 -23.34 -24.08 -15.68
N HIS A 864 -23.87 -24.24 -16.90
CA HIS A 864 -23.30 -25.14 -17.91
C HIS A 864 -21.84 -24.79 -18.29
N ARG A 865 -21.43 -23.51 -18.14
CA ARG A 865 -20.06 -23.06 -18.40
C ARG A 865 -19.08 -23.52 -17.34
N VAL A 866 -19.55 -23.82 -16.13
CA VAL A 866 -18.75 -24.21 -14.97
C VAL A 866 -19.17 -25.59 -14.45
N ALA A 867 -19.61 -26.48 -15.34
CA ALA A 867 -20.21 -27.77 -15.01
C ALA A 867 -19.35 -28.65 -14.07
N ARG A 868 -18.02 -28.50 -14.08
CA ARG A 868 -17.12 -29.18 -13.14
C ARG A 868 -17.40 -28.83 -11.67
N GLN A 869 -17.90 -27.63 -11.38
CA GLN A 869 -18.30 -27.23 -10.02
C GLN A 869 -19.50 -28.01 -9.47
N PHE A 870 -20.16 -28.80 -10.32
CA PHE A 870 -21.29 -29.66 -10.01
C PHE A 870 -20.99 -31.14 -10.26
N GLY A 871 -19.69 -31.51 -10.32
CA GLY A 871 -19.27 -32.89 -10.58
C GLY A 871 -19.51 -33.36 -12.02
N MET A 872 -19.84 -32.45 -12.94
CA MET A 872 -20.16 -32.79 -14.32
C MET A 872 -19.00 -32.50 -15.27
N ARG A 873 -18.99 -33.18 -16.42
CA ARG A 873 -18.01 -32.90 -17.48
C ARG A 873 -18.30 -31.55 -18.12
N GLN A 874 -17.39 -30.60 -17.93
CA GLN A 874 -17.41 -29.30 -18.63
C GLN A 874 -16.88 -29.48 -20.06
N ILE A 875 -17.68 -29.06 -21.04
CA ILE A 875 -17.34 -29.10 -22.46
C ILE A 875 -16.56 -27.82 -22.81
N TRP A 876 -15.47 -27.96 -23.58
CA TRP A 876 -14.62 -26.85 -24.02
C TRP A 876 -14.42 -26.88 -25.55
N PRO A 877 -14.65 -25.74 -26.26
CA PRO A 877 -15.17 -24.47 -25.75
C PRO A 877 -16.67 -24.56 -25.40
N PRO A 878 -17.13 -23.86 -24.35
CA PRO A 878 -18.55 -23.83 -23.99
C PRO A 878 -19.40 -23.15 -25.08
N PRO A 879 -20.65 -23.59 -25.31
CA PRO A 879 -21.55 -22.96 -26.28
C PRO A 879 -21.69 -21.46 -26.03
N ALA A 880 -21.60 -20.66 -27.10
CA ALA A 880 -21.80 -19.22 -27.01
C ALA A 880 -23.26 -18.92 -26.64
N THR A 881 -23.48 -18.32 -25.47
CA THR A 881 -24.76 -17.74 -25.09
C THR A 881 -24.53 -16.23 -25.04
N SER A 882 -25.08 -15.51 -26.02
CA SER A 882 -24.92 -14.07 -26.10
C SER A 882 -25.65 -13.40 -24.94
N THR A 883 -24.92 -12.94 -23.92
CA THR A 883 -25.46 -11.97 -22.97
C THR A 883 -25.54 -10.62 -23.69
N SER A 884 -26.73 -10.03 -23.78
CA SER A 884 -26.90 -8.77 -24.53
C SER A 884 -26.03 -7.67 -23.92
N VAL A 885 -25.17 -7.05 -24.74
CA VAL A 885 -24.35 -5.89 -24.36
C VAL A 885 -25.24 -4.72 -23.88
N GLU A 886 -26.49 -4.66 -24.32
CA GLU A 886 -27.46 -3.63 -23.89
C GLU A 886 -27.91 -3.81 -22.44
N LEU A 887 -27.90 -5.04 -21.90
CA LEU A 887 -28.18 -5.27 -20.48
C LEU A 887 -27.07 -4.75 -19.57
N HIS A 888 -25.88 -4.46 -20.12
CA HIS A 888 -24.69 -3.96 -19.39
C HIS A 888 -24.48 -2.44 -19.49
N LYS A 889 -25.35 -1.73 -20.22
CA LYS A 889 -25.50 -0.27 -20.20
C LYS A 889 -26.32 0.15 -18.98
#